data_AF-A0A660RMM6-F1
#
_entry.id   AF-A0A660RMM6-F1
#
_cell.length_a   1.000
_cell.length_b   1.000
_cell.length_c   1.000
_cell.angle_alpha   90.00
_cell.angle_beta   90.00
_cell.angle_gamma   90.00
#
_symmetry.space_group_name_H-M   'P 1'
#
loop_
_entity.id
_entity.type
_entity.pdbx_description
1 polymer ?
#
loop_
_entity_poly.entity_id
_entity_poly.type
_entity_poly.pdbx_seq_one_letter_code
_entity_poly.pdbx_strand_id
1 'polypeptide(L)'
;MKKVLDHVRDAIFIIEGERITFLNKSASALLNIPKEHLIGKEISGVAGNATLIKLLRNILKEWKNSDNSLSEYFSIKMDKYACTLIPLRDLNKETAAIIVSNLIDKSQRDIMSNASHELKTPLTSIKGFAETLLLDGLKNKDMAMRYLNIIEKEASRMSNLLNELLDILKLEADDFHPRYEEVNLKEVIQYVMDLVKPLAMECNVSLDFEADENINMFGDPELLTQLFSNLLDNAVKYTAQKIGEKRARVSLFKRENEIIIQVADTGIGIPKDAIPHIFDRFYRSEKSNVPGKRGSGLGLSIVQSIVERYKGYIEVDSEEGRGTTFTIHFPLQNDRIVIEDVYSRKVMEIKSVMEEAQSILVTGHIRPDGDCISSVLGLSYALRKLGKKVFACLQDDVPHVFRGIPTWQSIFKPQELKDKQFDLVFILDSSDKGRIGKVNELLEKKDIPIVVIDHHKTSKDFGDINWIDSSYASTSQIIYEFLKAIRFDISPEHAQILLTGIATDTGFFKYSNVTHETLEDASELVALGARINDIANMVLENITLEQLKLHSLFLQTLHVELNGKLGWGYISEDMFKQTNTKEEDSTFFVQTIRSINTVEVAILFIEHKKGDIHVEFRSKKYFDVSEIAVHFGGGGHARAAGCTLKDTSLEKTETKVLQYVRERISL
;
A
#
# COMPACT_ATOMS: atom_id res chain seq x y z
N MET A 1 -8.99 -16.41 -17.05
CA MET A 1 -9.55 -17.04 -15.82
C MET A 1 -8.51 -17.21 -14.71
N LYS A 2 -7.40 -17.97 -14.88
CA LYS A 2 -6.37 -18.12 -13.83
C LYS A 2 -5.83 -16.79 -13.27
N LYS A 3 -5.47 -15.83 -14.15
CA LYS A 3 -5.05 -14.48 -13.74
C LYS A 3 -6.14 -13.70 -12.98
N VAL A 4 -7.42 -13.92 -13.27
CA VAL A 4 -8.55 -13.26 -12.58
C VAL A 4 -8.70 -13.85 -11.18
N LEU A 5 -8.62 -15.17 -11.05
CA LEU A 5 -8.70 -15.87 -9.77
C LEU A 5 -7.56 -15.49 -8.80
N ASP A 6 -6.38 -15.16 -9.32
CA ASP A 6 -5.24 -14.69 -8.51
C ASP A 6 -5.45 -13.30 -7.88
N HIS A 7 -6.43 -12.52 -8.35
CA HIS A 7 -6.81 -11.22 -7.78
C HIS A 7 -8.07 -11.31 -6.89
N VAL A 8 -8.67 -12.49 -6.75
CA VAL A 8 -9.80 -12.71 -5.84
C VAL A 8 -9.27 -12.80 -4.42
N ARG A 9 -9.80 -11.95 -3.51
CA ARG A 9 -9.39 -11.87 -2.10
C ARG A 9 -9.67 -13.14 -1.30
N ASP A 10 -10.73 -13.87 -1.64
CA ASP A 10 -11.02 -15.16 -1.03
C ASP A 10 -10.00 -16.22 -1.43
N ALA A 11 -9.63 -17.07 -0.48
CA ALA A 11 -8.75 -18.19 -0.73
C ALA A 11 -9.52 -19.28 -1.47
N ILE A 12 -9.10 -19.58 -2.70
CA ILE A 12 -9.73 -20.60 -3.54
C ILE A 12 -8.76 -21.77 -3.69
N PHE A 13 -9.26 -22.97 -3.38
CA PHE A 13 -8.62 -24.24 -3.67
C PHE A 13 -9.49 -25.01 -4.66
N ILE A 14 -8.87 -25.63 -5.66
CA ILE A 14 -9.51 -26.66 -6.46
C ILE A 14 -8.81 -27.97 -6.12
N ILE A 15 -9.61 -28.97 -5.78
CA ILE A 15 -9.15 -30.28 -5.38
C ILE A 15 -9.73 -31.35 -6.30
N GLU A 16 -8.97 -32.43 -6.48
CA GLU A 16 -9.43 -33.71 -7.00
C GLU A 16 -9.19 -34.77 -5.92
N GLY A 17 -10.25 -35.36 -5.38
CA GLY A 17 -10.21 -36.16 -4.16
C GLY A 17 -9.88 -35.28 -2.95
N GLU A 18 -8.68 -35.43 -2.40
CA GLU A 18 -8.11 -34.49 -1.41
C GLU A 18 -6.92 -33.71 -1.97
N ARG A 19 -6.51 -33.95 -3.22
CA ARG A 19 -5.27 -33.41 -3.78
C ARG A 19 -5.52 -32.04 -4.42
N ILE A 20 -4.70 -31.05 -4.06
CA ILE A 20 -4.81 -29.69 -4.59
C ILE A 20 -4.31 -29.65 -6.04
N THR A 21 -5.20 -29.35 -6.98
CA THR A 21 -4.87 -29.19 -8.41
C THR A 21 -4.69 -27.73 -8.79
N PHE A 22 -5.31 -26.81 -8.06
CA PHE A 22 -5.11 -25.37 -8.20
C PHE A 22 -5.35 -24.63 -6.89
N LEU A 23 -4.65 -23.51 -6.70
CA LEU A 23 -4.97 -22.51 -5.69
C LEU A 23 -4.61 -21.10 -6.20
N ASN A 24 -5.30 -20.08 -5.69
CA ASN A 24 -4.99 -18.68 -6.01
C ASN A 24 -3.97 -18.07 -5.04
N LYS A 25 -3.47 -16.86 -5.36
CA LYS A 25 -2.52 -16.12 -4.50
C LYS A 25 -3.03 -15.96 -3.06
N SER A 26 -4.32 -15.68 -2.89
CA SER A 26 -4.96 -15.52 -1.58
C SER A 26 -4.95 -16.81 -0.75
N ALA A 27 -5.13 -17.97 -1.37
CA ALA A 27 -4.98 -19.27 -0.70
C ALA A 27 -3.54 -19.58 -0.27
N SER A 28 -2.54 -19.19 -1.08
CA SER A 28 -1.12 -19.31 -0.73
C SER A 28 -0.76 -18.42 0.47
N ALA A 29 -1.24 -17.16 0.45
CA ALA A 29 -1.05 -16.20 1.53
C ALA A 29 -1.74 -16.64 2.83
N LEU A 30 -2.97 -17.16 2.73
CA LEU A 30 -3.75 -17.64 3.88
C LEU A 30 -3.06 -18.79 4.63
N LEU A 31 -2.34 -19.65 3.91
CA LEU A 31 -1.59 -20.77 4.48
C LEU A 31 -0.14 -20.42 4.83
N ASN A 32 0.34 -19.23 4.44
CA ASN A 32 1.74 -18.82 4.51
C ASN A 32 2.72 -19.82 3.88
N ILE A 33 2.32 -20.42 2.75
CA ILE A 33 3.13 -21.41 2.02
C ILE A 33 3.08 -21.08 0.52
N PRO A 34 4.22 -21.01 -0.18
CA PRO A 34 4.27 -20.79 -1.63
C PRO A 34 3.42 -21.80 -2.41
N LYS A 35 2.77 -21.32 -3.47
CA LYS A 35 1.85 -22.11 -4.31
C LYS A 35 2.51 -23.37 -4.87
N GLU A 36 3.78 -23.31 -5.23
CA GLU A 36 4.57 -24.40 -5.80
C GLU A 36 4.71 -25.58 -4.81
N HIS A 37 4.69 -25.29 -3.51
CA HIS A 37 4.80 -26.29 -2.44
C HIS A 37 3.46 -26.89 -2.03
N LEU A 38 2.33 -26.39 -2.55
CA LEU A 38 0.98 -26.80 -2.20
C LEU A 38 0.30 -27.60 -3.33
N ILE A 39 0.59 -27.30 -4.59
CA ILE A 39 0.06 -28.03 -5.74
C ILE A 39 0.54 -29.50 -5.67
N GLY A 40 -0.41 -30.44 -5.83
CA GLY A 40 -0.15 -31.88 -5.78
C GLY A 40 -0.13 -32.51 -4.38
N LYS A 41 -0.25 -31.72 -3.31
CA LYS A 41 -0.38 -32.23 -1.93
C LYS A 41 -1.84 -32.45 -1.54
N GLU A 42 -2.05 -33.29 -0.53
CA GLU A 42 -3.36 -33.47 0.10
C GLU A 42 -3.68 -32.27 1.01
N ILE A 43 -4.83 -31.63 0.79
CA ILE A 43 -5.26 -30.44 1.52
C ILE A 43 -5.41 -30.68 3.04
N SER A 44 -5.67 -31.92 3.45
CA SER A 44 -5.79 -32.35 4.85
C SER A 44 -4.44 -32.47 5.58
N GLY A 45 -3.35 -32.64 4.83
CA GLY A 45 -1.96 -32.84 5.28
C GLY A 45 -1.05 -31.62 5.11
N VAL A 46 -1.59 -30.49 4.62
CA VAL A 46 -0.84 -29.22 4.55
C VAL A 46 -0.60 -28.68 5.96
N ALA A 47 0.65 -28.39 6.31
CA ALA A 47 1.01 -27.71 7.56
C ALA A 47 0.61 -26.22 7.51
N GLY A 48 0.22 -25.61 8.63
CA GLY A 48 -0.30 -24.24 8.64
C GLY A 48 -1.22 -23.95 9.83
N ASN A 49 -2.06 -22.92 9.71
CA ASN A 49 -2.98 -22.48 10.77
C ASN A 49 -3.92 -23.64 11.20
N ALA A 50 -3.81 -24.05 12.47
CA ALA A 50 -4.51 -25.22 13.01
C ALA A 50 -6.05 -25.11 12.92
N THR A 51 -6.61 -23.91 13.08
CA THR A 51 -8.05 -23.63 12.93
C THR A 51 -8.49 -23.84 11.49
N LEU A 52 -7.71 -23.33 10.53
CA LEU A 52 -8.02 -23.43 9.10
C LEU A 52 -7.96 -24.89 8.60
N ILE A 53 -6.94 -25.63 9.05
CA ILE A 53 -6.79 -27.05 8.70
C ILE A 53 -7.96 -27.86 9.27
N LYS A 54 -8.36 -27.58 10.52
CA LYS A 54 -9.51 -28.25 11.14
C LYS A 54 -10.80 -27.93 10.39
N LEU A 55 -10.98 -26.68 9.92
CA LEU A 55 -12.12 -26.27 9.10
C LEU A 55 -12.15 -27.02 7.75
N LEU A 56 -11.02 -27.09 7.03
CA LEU A 56 -10.88 -27.82 5.76
C LEU A 56 -11.11 -29.32 5.91
N ARG A 57 -10.63 -29.93 7.01
CA ARG A 57 -10.90 -31.35 7.28
C ARG A 57 -12.38 -31.61 7.56
N ASN A 58 -13.03 -30.73 8.31
CA ASN A 58 -14.44 -30.90 8.65
C ASN A 58 -15.32 -30.84 7.40
N ILE A 59 -15.09 -29.88 6.50
CA ILE A 59 -15.92 -29.73 5.30
C ILE A 59 -15.73 -30.88 4.31
N LEU A 60 -14.51 -31.42 4.22
CA LEU A 60 -14.23 -32.62 3.43
C LEU A 60 -14.87 -33.87 4.02
N LYS A 61 -14.87 -33.98 5.35
CA LYS A 61 -15.53 -35.09 6.03
C LYS A 61 -17.04 -35.06 5.84
N GLU A 62 -17.66 -33.88 5.91
CA GLU A 62 -19.09 -33.71 5.59
C GLU A 62 -19.38 -34.07 4.13
N TRP A 63 -18.56 -33.58 3.20
CA TRP A 63 -18.71 -33.91 1.78
C TRP A 63 -18.57 -35.42 1.51
N LYS A 64 -17.58 -36.09 2.09
CA LYS A 64 -17.37 -37.54 1.95
C LYS A 64 -18.46 -38.39 2.60
N ASN A 65 -19.08 -37.90 3.67
CA ASN A 65 -20.16 -38.59 4.37
C ASN A 65 -21.54 -38.31 3.76
N SER A 66 -21.65 -37.35 2.83
CA SER A 66 -22.90 -37.04 2.15
C SER A 66 -23.24 -38.13 1.13
N ASP A 67 -24.44 -38.69 1.25
CA ASP A 67 -24.90 -39.84 0.45
C ASP A 67 -25.34 -39.37 -0.94
N ASN A 68 -24.40 -38.87 -1.75
CA ASN A 68 -24.50 -38.56 -3.19
C ASN A 68 -25.82 -37.91 -3.72
N SER A 69 -26.63 -37.27 -2.89
CA SER A 69 -27.83 -36.55 -3.30
C SER A 69 -27.47 -35.12 -3.69
N LEU A 70 -27.02 -35.01 -4.95
CA LEU A 70 -27.27 -33.91 -5.89
C LEU A 70 -27.66 -32.54 -5.28
N SER A 71 -26.73 -31.57 -5.37
CA SER A 71 -26.89 -30.09 -5.49
C SER A 71 -26.60 -29.18 -4.29
N GLU A 72 -26.26 -29.68 -3.11
CA GLU A 72 -25.92 -28.82 -1.98
C GLU A 72 -24.42 -28.44 -1.97
N TYR A 73 -24.13 -27.14 -1.85
CA TYR A 73 -22.81 -26.67 -1.42
C TYR A 73 -22.72 -26.87 0.09
N PHE A 74 -21.57 -27.33 0.57
CA PHE A 74 -21.34 -27.48 2.00
C PHE A 74 -20.75 -26.17 2.50
N SER A 75 -21.20 -25.67 3.64
CA SER A 75 -20.60 -24.49 4.26
C SER A 75 -20.45 -24.68 5.75
N ILE A 76 -19.21 -24.57 6.22
CA ILE A 76 -18.88 -24.64 7.65
C ILE A 76 -18.28 -23.30 8.06
N LYS A 77 -18.67 -22.83 9.24
CA LYS A 77 -18.10 -21.62 9.87
C LYS A 77 -17.35 -22.02 11.11
N MET A 78 -16.14 -21.50 11.28
CA MET A 78 -15.37 -21.67 12.51
C MET A 78 -14.51 -20.43 12.74
N ASP A 79 -14.64 -19.84 13.92
CA ASP A 79 -14.02 -18.57 14.31
C ASP A 79 -14.27 -17.48 13.26
N LYS A 80 -13.20 -16.90 12.70
CA LYS A 80 -13.24 -15.82 11.69
C LYS A 80 -13.24 -16.31 10.24
N TYR A 81 -13.42 -17.61 9.97
CA TYR A 81 -13.43 -18.16 8.61
C TYR A 81 -14.75 -18.85 8.27
N ALA A 82 -15.24 -18.60 7.05
CA ALA A 82 -16.26 -19.40 6.41
C ALA A 82 -15.61 -20.21 5.28
N CYS A 83 -15.87 -21.51 5.25
CA CYS A 83 -15.40 -22.40 4.21
C CYS A 83 -16.61 -22.93 3.46
N THR A 84 -16.61 -22.82 2.14
CA THR A 84 -17.68 -23.30 1.26
C THR A 84 -17.10 -24.25 0.23
N LEU A 85 -17.64 -25.46 0.13
CA LEU A 85 -17.25 -26.47 -0.84
C LEU A 85 -18.32 -26.59 -1.92
N ILE A 86 -17.92 -26.39 -3.17
CA ILE A 86 -18.75 -26.45 -4.37
C ILE A 86 -18.25 -27.61 -5.24
N PRO A 87 -19.02 -28.70 -5.39
CA PRO A 87 -18.66 -29.79 -6.29
C PRO A 87 -18.63 -29.31 -7.75
N LEU A 88 -17.50 -29.52 -8.46
CA LEU A 88 -17.33 -29.12 -9.85
C LEU A 88 -17.65 -30.31 -10.76
N ARG A 89 -18.75 -30.22 -11.51
CA ARG A 89 -19.21 -31.28 -12.41
C ARG A 89 -18.49 -31.20 -13.76
N ASP A 90 -17.30 -31.79 -13.85
CA ASP A 90 -16.78 -32.20 -15.15
C ASP A 90 -16.03 -33.55 -15.03
N LEU A 91 -16.61 -34.55 -15.70
CA LEU A 91 -16.15 -35.92 -16.00
C LEU A 91 -15.59 -36.87 -14.91
N ASN A 92 -15.26 -36.42 -13.69
CA ASN A 92 -14.89 -37.30 -12.56
C ASN A 92 -15.60 -36.89 -11.25
N LYS A 93 -16.06 -37.86 -10.45
CA LYS A 93 -16.88 -37.67 -9.23
C LYS A 93 -16.14 -37.01 -8.04
N GLU A 94 -14.90 -36.57 -8.21
CA GLU A 94 -14.01 -36.20 -7.09
C GLU A 94 -13.49 -34.76 -7.15
N THR A 95 -13.94 -33.93 -8.11
CA THR A 95 -13.44 -32.55 -8.23
C THR A 95 -14.33 -31.56 -7.48
N ALA A 96 -13.74 -30.72 -6.63
CA ALA A 96 -14.45 -29.67 -5.90
C ALA A 96 -13.65 -28.37 -5.81
N ALA A 97 -14.34 -27.24 -5.78
CA ALA A 97 -13.78 -25.95 -5.39
C ALA A 97 -14.08 -25.70 -3.92
N ILE A 98 -13.07 -25.34 -3.14
CA ILE A 98 -13.20 -24.90 -1.76
C ILE A 98 -12.85 -23.42 -1.71
N ILE A 99 -13.78 -22.61 -1.21
CA ILE A 99 -13.62 -21.17 -1.03
C ILE A 99 -13.56 -20.91 0.47
N VAL A 100 -12.50 -20.25 0.92
CA VAL A 100 -12.33 -19.83 2.31
C VAL A 100 -12.32 -18.31 2.36
N SER A 101 -13.34 -17.76 2.99
CA SER A 101 -13.55 -16.31 3.14
C SER A 101 -13.35 -15.89 4.60
N ASN A 102 -12.73 -14.73 4.83
CA ASN A 102 -12.66 -14.12 6.16
C ASN A 102 -14.02 -13.50 6.52
N LEU A 103 -14.54 -13.81 7.71
CA LEU A 103 -15.90 -13.47 8.18
C LEU A 103 -16.06 -11.99 8.60
N ILE A 104 -14.99 -11.20 8.61
CA ILE A 104 -15.01 -9.80 9.06
C ILE A 104 -15.70 -8.86 8.05
N ASP A 105 -15.86 -9.26 6.78
CA ASP A 105 -16.40 -8.39 5.71
C ASP A 105 -17.86 -8.69 5.34
N LYS A 106 -18.81 -8.22 6.17
CA LYS A 106 -20.26 -8.35 5.90
C LYS A 106 -20.70 -7.61 4.62
N SER A 107 -20.13 -6.44 4.36
CA SER A 107 -20.36 -5.63 3.14
C SER A 107 -19.98 -6.37 1.84
N GLN A 108 -18.86 -7.10 1.83
CA GLN A 108 -18.37 -7.79 0.64
C GLN A 108 -19.22 -9.01 0.26
N ARG A 109 -19.88 -9.66 1.23
CA ARG A 109 -20.81 -10.76 0.96
C ARG A 109 -22.05 -10.32 0.21
N ASP A 110 -22.63 -9.20 0.63
CA ASP A 110 -23.81 -8.64 -0.01
C ASP A 110 -23.47 -8.17 -1.43
N ILE A 111 -22.28 -7.57 -1.62
CA ILE A 111 -21.74 -7.24 -2.95
C ILE A 111 -21.61 -8.49 -3.83
N MET A 112 -20.94 -9.55 -3.37
CA MET A 112 -20.68 -10.74 -4.19
C MET A 112 -21.95 -11.50 -4.54
N SER A 113 -22.91 -11.60 -3.60
CA SER A 113 -24.20 -12.25 -3.84
C SER A 113 -25.04 -11.47 -4.87
N ASN A 114 -25.14 -10.15 -4.70
CA ASN A 114 -25.93 -9.30 -5.60
C ASN A 114 -25.26 -9.14 -6.98
N ALA A 115 -23.94 -9.00 -7.04
CA ALA A 115 -23.19 -9.00 -8.29
C ALA A 115 -23.36 -10.32 -9.06
N SER A 116 -23.33 -11.46 -8.36
CA SER A 116 -23.57 -12.77 -9.00
C SER A 116 -24.96 -12.87 -9.62
N HIS A 117 -25.98 -12.35 -8.94
CA HIS A 117 -27.36 -12.33 -9.43
C HIS A 117 -27.52 -11.39 -10.65
N GLU A 118 -26.95 -10.18 -10.56
CA GLU A 118 -27.00 -9.18 -11.65
C GLU A 118 -26.14 -9.58 -12.86
N LEU A 119 -25.10 -10.39 -12.71
CA LEU A 119 -24.31 -10.95 -13.81
C LEU A 119 -25.00 -12.16 -14.47
N LYS A 120 -25.70 -12.99 -13.69
CA LYS A 120 -26.36 -14.22 -14.20
C LYS A 120 -27.49 -13.90 -15.18
N THR A 121 -28.22 -12.82 -14.94
CA THR A 121 -29.35 -12.38 -15.78
C THR A 121 -28.93 -12.04 -17.23
N PRO A 122 -28.02 -11.08 -17.47
CA PRO A 122 -27.54 -10.76 -18.83
C PRO A 122 -26.83 -11.95 -19.48
N LEU A 123 -26.07 -12.75 -18.72
CA LEU A 123 -25.39 -13.94 -19.24
C LEU A 123 -26.38 -14.99 -19.77
N THR A 124 -27.51 -15.18 -19.06
CA THR A 124 -28.57 -16.11 -19.49
C THR A 124 -29.24 -15.61 -20.77
N SER A 125 -29.49 -14.29 -20.88
CA SER A 125 -30.03 -13.69 -22.10
C SER A 125 -29.07 -13.80 -23.29
N ILE A 126 -27.79 -13.46 -23.12
CA ILE A 126 -26.75 -13.60 -24.15
C ILE A 126 -26.71 -15.04 -24.65
N LYS A 127 -26.65 -16.01 -23.73
CA LYS A 127 -26.61 -17.43 -24.06
C LYS A 127 -27.86 -17.86 -24.83
N GLY A 128 -29.05 -17.52 -24.36
CA GLY A 128 -30.31 -17.91 -25.02
C GLY A 128 -30.49 -17.31 -26.42
N PHE A 129 -30.13 -16.04 -26.62
CA PHE A 129 -30.17 -15.42 -27.96
C PHE A 129 -29.09 -15.97 -28.89
N ALA A 130 -27.90 -16.26 -28.37
CA ALA A 130 -26.84 -16.91 -29.15
C ALA A 130 -27.23 -18.34 -29.57
N GLU A 131 -27.83 -19.13 -28.67
CA GLU A 131 -28.37 -20.46 -28.97
C GLU A 131 -29.47 -20.38 -30.04
N THR A 132 -30.36 -19.39 -29.96
CA THR A 132 -31.42 -19.16 -30.95
C THR A 132 -30.86 -18.81 -32.33
N LEU A 133 -29.81 -17.98 -32.37
CA LEU A 133 -29.08 -17.66 -33.61
C LEU A 133 -28.43 -18.90 -34.23
N LEU A 134 -27.83 -19.76 -33.41
CA LEU A 134 -27.16 -20.98 -33.86
C LEU A 134 -28.12 -22.05 -34.38
N LEU A 135 -29.34 -22.14 -33.86
CA LEU A 135 -30.34 -23.14 -34.28
C LEU A 135 -30.97 -22.80 -35.62
N ASP A 136 -31.55 -21.60 -35.77
CA ASP A 136 -32.29 -21.21 -36.99
C ASP A 136 -32.31 -19.69 -37.27
N GLY A 137 -31.79 -18.86 -36.36
CA GLY A 137 -31.92 -17.40 -36.42
C GLY A 137 -31.17 -16.71 -37.56
N LEU A 138 -30.21 -17.37 -38.21
CA LEU A 138 -29.45 -16.83 -39.35
C LEU A 138 -30.26 -16.78 -40.67
N LYS A 139 -31.42 -17.44 -40.73
CA LYS A 139 -32.26 -17.48 -41.94
C LYS A 139 -33.01 -16.17 -42.19
N ASN A 140 -33.24 -15.37 -41.15
CA ASN A 140 -33.88 -14.06 -41.25
C ASN A 140 -32.90 -12.98 -40.75
N LYS A 141 -32.38 -12.18 -41.68
CA LYS A 141 -31.38 -11.14 -41.41
C LYS A 141 -31.87 -10.10 -40.39
N ASP A 142 -33.14 -9.72 -40.44
CA ASP A 142 -33.71 -8.73 -39.51
C ASP A 142 -33.84 -9.28 -38.09
N MET A 143 -34.23 -10.55 -37.96
CA MET A 143 -34.27 -11.25 -36.68
C MET A 143 -32.85 -11.45 -36.12
N ALA A 144 -31.91 -11.82 -36.97
CA ALA A 144 -30.51 -12.00 -36.58
C ALA A 144 -29.90 -10.70 -36.05
N MET A 145 -30.10 -9.58 -36.74
CA MET A 145 -29.64 -8.26 -36.31
C MET A 145 -30.28 -7.83 -34.98
N ARG A 146 -31.56 -8.13 -34.77
CA ARG A 146 -32.23 -7.87 -33.47
C ARG A 146 -31.57 -8.64 -32.33
N TYR A 147 -31.31 -9.93 -32.51
CA TYR A 147 -30.66 -10.75 -31.47
C TYR A 147 -29.21 -10.34 -31.23
N LEU A 148 -28.45 -10.02 -32.28
CA LEU A 148 -27.09 -9.50 -32.16
C LEU A 148 -27.07 -8.17 -31.39
N ASN A 149 -28.01 -7.25 -31.66
CA ASN A 149 -28.13 -6.01 -30.90
C ASN A 149 -28.48 -6.24 -29.42
N ILE A 150 -29.30 -7.27 -29.11
CA ILE A 150 -29.59 -7.61 -27.72
C ILE A 150 -28.35 -8.20 -27.03
N ILE A 151 -27.62 -9.09 -27.71
CA ILE A 151 -26.38 -9.68 -27.19
C ILE A 151 -25.33 -8.59 -26.92
N GLU A 152 -25.10 -7.68 -27.86
CA GLU A 152 -24.16 -6.56 -27.71
C GLU A 152 -24.57 -5.69 -26.51
N LYS A 153 -25.85 -5.32 -26.42
CA LYS A 153 -26.36 -4.50 -25.33
C LYS A 153 -26.19 -5.14 -23.95
N GLU A 154 -26.48 -6.43 -23.82
CA GLU A 154 -26.31 -7.15 -22.55
C GLU A 154 -24.83 -7.36 -22.21
N ALA A 155 -23.94 -7.53 -23.20
CA ALA A 155 -22.50 -7.62 -23.00
C ALA A 155 -21.90 -6.28 -22.53
N SER A 156 -22.29 -5.19 -23.17
CA SER A 156 -21.91 -3.82 -22.79
C SER A 156 -22.41 -3.48 -21.37
N ARG A 157 -23.64 -3.88 -21.03
CA ARG A 157 -24.18 -3.75 -19.67
C ARG A 157 -23.35 -4.52 -18.64
N MET A 158 -22.95 -5.75 -18.96
CA MET A 158 -22.12 -6.58 -18.08
C MET A 158 -20.74 -5.96 -17.84
N SER A 159 -20.14 -5.37 -18.87
CA SER A 159 -18.87 -4.65 -18.77
C SER A 159 -18.97 -3.45 -17.83
N ASN A 160 -20.05 -2.66 -17.95
CA ASN A 160 -20.24 -1.50 -17.08
C ASN A 160 -20.43 -1.90 -15.62
N LEU A 161 -21.25 -2.93 -15.35
CA LEU A 161 -21.46 -3.43 -13.99
C LEU A 161 -20.16 -3.97 -13.37
N LEU A 162 -19.29 -4.60 -14.16
CA LEU A 162 -17.99 -5.06 -13.71
C LEU A 162 -17.05 -3.90 -13.37
N ASN A 163 -17.03 -2.84 -14.19
CA ASN A 163 -16.23 -1.65 -13.92
C ASN A 163 -16.72 -0.92 -12.66
N GLU A 164 -18.03 -0.69 -12.53
CA GLU A 164 -18.63 -0.06 -11.33
C GLU A 164 -18.34 -0.87 -10.06
N LEU A 165 -18.35 -2.20 -10.14
CA LEU A 165 -17.97 -3.09 -9.05
C LEU A 165 -16.49 -2.92 -8.68
N LEU A 166 -15.60 -2.86 -9.68
CA LEU A 166 -14.17 -2.62 -9.45
C LEU A 166 -13.93 -1.25 -8.84
N ASP A 167 -14.68 -0.23 -9.22
CA ASP A 167 -14.54 1.12 -8.67
C ASP A 167 -14.97 1.19 -7.21
N ILE A 168 -16.05 0.52 -6.82
CA ILE A 168 -16.44 0.37 -5.41
C ILE A 168 -15.34 -0.35 -4.62
N LEU A 169 -14.82 -1.46 -5.16
CA LEU A 169 -13.78 -2.24 -4.49
C LEU A 169 -12.47 -1.43 -4.33
N LYS A 170 -12.13 -0.57 -5.29
CA LYS A 170 -11.01 0.36 -5.17
C LYS A 170 -11.28 1.43 -4.13
N LEU A 171 -12.45 2.07 -4.17
CA LEU A 171 -12.83 3.15 -3.26
C LEU A 171 -12.91 2.70 -1.80
N GLU A 172 -13.12 1.41 -1.53
CA GLU A 172 -13.13 0.80 -0.19
C GLU A 172 -11.80 0.21 0.26
N ALA A 173 -10.82 0.09 -0.64
CA ALA A 173 -9.55 -0.51 -0.29
C ALA A 173 -8.70 0.48 0.53
N ASP A 174 -8.16 -0.01 1.66
CA ASP A 174 -7.29 0.78 2.53
C ASP A 174 -5.98 1.22 1.83
N ASP A 175 -5.59 0.55 0.74
CA ASP A 175 -4.39 0.81 -0.07
C ASP A 175 -4.66 1.58 -1.37
N PHE A 176 -5.89 2.08 -1.56
CA PHE A 176 -6.20 2.94 -2.70
C PHE A 176 -5.75 4.38 -2.43
N HIS A 177 -4.78 4.83 -3.22
CA HIS A 177 -4.22 6.18 -3.18
C HIS A 177 -4.68 6.98 -4.41
N PRO A 178 -5.70 7.85 -4.28
CA PRO A 178 -6.12 8.75 -5.35
C PRO A 178 -5.02 9.72 -5.73
N ARG A 179 -5.00 10.15 -6.99
CA ARG A 179 -4.04 11.16 -7.45
C ARG A 179 -4.63 12.53 -7.19
N TYR A 180 -4.40 13.05 -5.99
CA TYR A 180 -4.85 14.40 -5.65
C TYR A 180 -4.01 15.46 -6.37
N GLU A 181 -4.69 16.37 -7.05
CA GLU A 181 -4.11 17.57 -7.63
C GLU A 181 -5.08 18.76 -7.44
N GLU A 182 -4.63 19.98 -7.73
CA GLU A 182 -5.52 21.14 -7.73
C GLU A 182 -6.45 21.07 -8.94
N VAL A 183 -7.74 20.89 -8.71
CA VAL A 183 -8.76 20.68 -9.75
C VAL A 183 -9.71 21.86 -9.82
N ASN A 184 -9.85 22.43 -11.02
CA ASN A 184 -10.88 23.42 -11.32
C ASN A 184 -12.23 22.71 -11.54
N LEU A 185 -13.15 22.83 -10.57
CA LEU A 185 -14.44 22.14 -10.63
C LEU A 185 -15.30 22.56 -11.82
N LYS A 186 -15.17 23.81 -12.27
CA LYS A 186 -15.90 24.30 -13.44
C LYS A 186 -15.49 23.54 -14.70
N GLU A 187 -14.20 23.25 -14.85
CA GLU A 187 -13.67 22.52 -16.00
C GLU A 187 -14.13 21.06 -16.01
N VAL A 188 -14.09 20.39 -14.84
CA VAL A 188 -14.55 19.00 -14.71
C VAL A 188 -16.04 18.89 -15.00
N ILE A 189 -16.88 19.75 -14.40
CA ILE A 189 -18.32 19.72 -14.63
C ILE A 189 -18.63 20.03 -16.10
N GLN A 190 -17.95 21.01 -16.70
CA GLN A 190 -18.14 21.35 -18.11
C GLN A 190 -17.76 20.17 -19.03
N TYR A 191 -16.65 19.49 -18.74
CA TYR A 191 -16.24 18.28 -19.45
C TYR A 191 -17.30 17.18 -19.38
N VAL A 192 -17.86 16.92 -18.20
CA VAL A 192 -18.94 15.93 -18.02
C VAL A 192 -20.23 16.35 -18.73
N MET A 193 -20.57 17.64 -18.71
CA MET A 193 -21.73 18.17 -19.44
C MET A 193 -21.60 17.90 -20.94
N ASP A 194 -20.40 18.08 -21.52
CA ASP A 194 -20.15 17.80 -22.93
C ASP A 194 -20.20 16.30 -23.26
N LEU A 195 -19.76 15.44 -22.34
CA LEU A 195 -19.90 13.98 -22.45
C LEU A 195 -21.37 13.52 -22.46
N VAL A 196 -22.23 14.12 -21.63
CA VAL A 196 -23.64 13.72 -21.47
C VAL A 196 -24.56 14.38 -22.52
N LYS A 197 -24.12 15.47 -23.15
CA LYS A 197 -24.87 16.25 -24.14
C LYS A 197 -25.50 15.41 -25.28
N PRO A 198 -24.81 14.42 -25.90
CA PRO A 198 -25.43 13.60 -26.96
C PRO A 198 -26.62 12.79 -26.46
N LEU A 199 -26.52 12.23 -25.24
CA LEU A 199 -27.61 11.47 -24.61
C LEU A 199 -28.79 12.40 -24.25
N ALA A 200 -28.50 13.60 -23.75
CA ALA A 200 -29.53 14.59 -23.45
C ALA A 200 -30.29 15.03 -24.70
N MET A 201 -29.60 15.23 -25.83
CA MET A 201 -30.23 15.50 -27.13
C MET A 201 -31.11 14.33 -27.60
N GLU A 202 -30.62 13.08 -27.50
CA GLU A 202 -31.43 11.89 -27.82
C GLU A 202 -32.71 11.83 -26.98
N CYS A 203 -32.63 12.23 -25.71
CA CYS A 203 -33.73 12.18 -24.75
C CYS A 203 -34.62 13.44 -24.74
N ASN A 204 -34.30 14.46 -25.55
CA ASN A 204 -34.92 15.79 -25.54
C ASN A 204 -34.91 16.46 -24.15
N VAL A 205 -33.76 16.47 -23.49
CA VAL A 205 -33.53 17.11 -22.18
C VAL A 205 -32.59 18.31 -22.37
N SER A 206 -33.00 19.50 -21.91
CA SER A 206 -32.14 20.68 -21.88
C SER A 206 -31.17 20.62 -20.70
N LEU A 207 -29.89 20.88 -20.95
CA LEU A 207 -28.85 20.94 -19.93
C LEU A 207 -28.42 22.38 -19.70
N ASP A 208 -28.38 22.81 -18.44
CA ASP A 208 -27.88 24.12 -18.04
C ASP A 208 -26.77 23.99 -17.00
N PHE A 209 -25.80 24.89 -17.07
CA PHE A 209 -24.72 24.97 -16.08
C PHE A 209 -24.53 26.44 -15.67
N GLU A 210 -24.57 26.66 -14.36
CA GLU A 210 -24.32 27.95 -13.72
C GLU A 210 -23.23 27.77 -12.67
N ALA A 211 -22.20 28.63 -12.70
CA ALA A 211 -21.06 28.53 -11.80
C ALA A 211 -20.51 29.90 -11.42
N ASP A 212 -20.16 30.06 -10.15
CA ASP A 212 -19.27 31.14 -9.70
C ASP A 212 -17.87 31.00 -10.36
N GLU A 213 -17.13 32.09 -10.48
CA GLU A 213 -15.79 32.06 -11.08
C GLU A 213 -14.75 31.41 -10.15
N ASN A 214 -13.91 30.52 -10.71
CA ASN A 214 -12.68 29.96 -10.12
C ASN A 214 -12.85 29.24 -8.76
N ILE A 215 -13.68 28.18 -8.73
CA ILE A 215 -13.74 27.27 -7.59
C ILE A 215 -12.82 26.08 -7.84
N ASN A 216 -11.66 26.10 -7.17
CA ASN A 216 -10.71 25.00 -7.15
C ASN A 216 -10.91 24.14 -5.89
N MET A 217 -10.62 22.84 -6.01
CA MET A 217 -10.51 21.93 -4.88
C MET A 217 -9.35 20.96 -5.09
N PHE A 218 -8.68 20.55 -4.02
CA PHE A 218 -7.70 19.48 -4.08
C PHE A 218 -8.42 18.13 -4.21
N GLY A 219 -8.20 17.42 -5.31
CA GLY A 219 -9.00 16.25 -5.68
C GLY A 219 -8.40 15.41 -6.78
N ASP A 220 -8.88 14.18 -6.88
CA ASP A 220 -8.65 13.31 -8.03
C ASP A 220 -9.66 13.66 -9.15
N PRO A 221 -9.18 14.15 -10.32
CA PRO A 221 -10.06 14.53 -11.42
C PRO A 221 -10.92 13.38 -11.94
N GLU A 222 -10.42 12.14 -11.91
CA GLU A 222 -11.16 10.96 -12.40
C GLU A 222 -12.32 10.64 -11.47
N LEU A 223 -12.10 10.68 -10.14
CA LEU A 223 -13.16 10.47 -9.16
C LEU A 223 -14.23 11.57 -9.22
N LEU A 224 -13.82 12.83 -9.37
CA LEU A 224 -14.76 13.94 -9.52
C LEU A 224 -15.57 13.80 -10.83
N THR A 225 -14.92 13.43 -11.94
CA THR A 225 -15.59 13.13 -13.21
C THR A 225 -16.60 11.98 -13.04
N GLN A 226 -16.25 10.93 -12.32
CA GLN A 226 -17.14 9.80 -12.04
C GLN A 226 -18.35 10.21 -11.19
N LEU A 227 -18.13 11.03 -10.16
CA LEU A 227 -19.21 11.56 -9.31
C LEU A 227 -20.22 12.38 -10.14
N PHE A 228 -19.75 13.32 -10.95
CA PHE A 228 -20.66 14.19 -11.73
C PHE A 228 -21.33 13.43 -12.87
N SER A 229 -20.63 12.50 -13.53
CA SER A 229 -21.21 11.69 -14.61
C SER A 229 -22.33 10.80 -14.10
N ASN A 230 -22.18 10.17 -12.93
CA ASN A 230 -23.24 9.38 -12.31
C ASN A 230 -24.50 10.20 -11.99
N LEU A 231 -24.34 11.42 -11.47
CA LEU A 231 -25.48 12.29 -11.16
C LEU A 231 -26.16 12.83 -12.42
N LEU A 232 -25.39 13.31 -13.39
CA LEU A 232 -25.93 13.87 -14.64
C LEU A 232 -26.59 12.83 -15.54
N ASP A 233 -26.00 11.64 -15.64
CA ASP A 233 -26.59 10.52 -16.38
C ASP A 233 -27.94 10.09 -15.78
N ASN A 234 -28.03 10.03 -14.44
CA ASN A 234 -29.30 9.82 -13.74
C ASN A 234 -30.31 10.94 -14.03
N ALA A 235 -29.91 12.21 -13.90
CA ALA A 235 -30.77 13.37 -14.16
C ALA A 235 -31.39 13.31 -15.57
N VAL A 236 -30.60 13.01 -16.59
CA VAL A 236 -31.08 12.89 -17.99
C VAL A 236 -32.00 11.69 -18.15
N LYS A 237 -31.61 10.51 -17.65
CA LYS A 237 -32.38 9.26 -17.81
C LYS A 237 -33.75 9.32 -17.13
N TYR A 238 -33.85 9.91 -15.95
CA TYR A 238 -35.11 10.01 -15.22
C TYR A 238 -35.97 11.20 -15.70
N THR A 239 -35.34 12.27 -16.19
CA THR A 239 -36.06 13.37 -16.86
C THR A 239 -36.70 12.94 -18.16
N ALA A 240 -36.03 12.08 -18.93
CA ALA A 240 -36.55 11.56 -20.20
C ALA A 240 -37.93 10.89 -20.08
N GLN A 241 -38.25 10.35 -18.89
CA GLN A 241 -39.46 9.57 -18.61
C GLN A 241 -40.70 10.43 -18.34
N LYS A 242 -40.53 11.71 -18.02
CA LYS A 242 -41.63 12.62 -17.74
C LYS A 242 -42.20 13.23 -19.01
N ILE A 243 -43.49 13.56 -18.97
CA ILE A 243 -44.18 14.37 -19.96
C ILE A 243 -44.21 15.82 -19.44
N GLY A 244 -43.64 16.76 -20.19
CA GLY A 244 -43.60 18.18 -19.81
C GLY A 244 -42.24 18.82 -20.08
N GLU A 245 -41.92 19.86 -19.30
CA GLU A 245 -40.59 20.48 -19.33
C GLU A 245 -39.53 19.45 -18.92
N LYS A 246 -38.49 19.32 -19.76
CA LYS A 246 -37.40 18.36 -19.60
C LYS A 246 -36.09 19.11 -19.48
N ARG A 247 -35.68 19.35 -18.25
CA ARG A 247 -34.52 20.14 -17.89
C ARG A 247 -33.73 19.47 -16.79
N ALA A 248 -32.40 19.50 -16.93
CA ALA A 248 -31.45 19.25 -15.86
C ALA A 248 -30.48 20.44 -15.76
N ARG A 249 -30.19 20.86 -14.54
CA ARG A 249 -29.34 22.02 -14.23
C ARG A 249 -28.26 21.60 -13.24
N VAL A 250 -27.03 22.06 -13.48
CA VAL A 250 -25.96 22.04 -12.50
C VAL A 250 -25.68 23.46 -12.02
N SER A 251 -25.63 23.66 -10.71
CA SER A 251 -25.25 24.93 -10.09
C SER A 251 -24.04 24.69 -9.18
N LEU A 252 -22.98 25.47 -9.37
CA LEU A 252 -21.75 25.43 -8.58
C LEU A 252 -21.52 26.79 -7.93
N PHE A 253 -21.52 26.84 -6.60
CA PHE A 253 -21.31 28.10 -5.88
C PHE A 253 -20.54 27.88 -4.59
N LYS A 254 -19.92 28.96 -4.11
CA LYS A 254 -19.10 28.96 -2.89
C LYS A 254 -19.81 29.70 -1.76
N ARG A 255 -19.87 29.11 -0.56
CA ARG A 255 -20.27 29.78 0.69
C ARG A 255 -19.11 29.76 1.67
N GLU A 256 -19.14 30.61 2.70
CA GLU A 256 -17.98 30.97 3.55
C GLU A 256 -17.01 29.81 3.88
N ASN A 257 -17.50 28.61 4.19
CA ASN A 257 -16.68 27.43 4.52
C ASN A 257 -16.91 26.18 3.64
N GLU A 258 -17.70 26.26 2.57
CA GLU A 258 -18.07 25.11 1.75
C GLU A 258 -18.21 25.42 0.26
N ILE A 259 -17.92 24.42 -0.56
CA ILE A 259 -18.26 24.36 -1.98
C ILE A 259 -19.57 23.59 -2.07
N ILE A 260 -20.56 24.18 -2.72
CA ILE A 260 -21.87 23.57 -2.91
C ILE A 260 -22.06 23.28 -4.39
N ILE A 261 -22.37 22.03 -4.71
CA ILE A 261 -22.77 21.61 -6.05
C ILE A 261 -24.20 21.07 -6.01
N GLN A 262 -25.08 21.62 -6.84
CA GLN A 262 -26.45 21.16 -6.99
C GLN A 262 -26.66 20.57 -8.38
N VAL A 263 -27.19 19.35 -8.44
CA VAL A 263 -27.65 18.71 -9.67
C VAL A 263 -29.16 18.54 -9.56
N ALA A 264 -29.91 19.40 -10.25
CA ALA A 264 -31.37 19.44 -10.23
C ALA A 264 -31.95 18.95 -11.55
N ASP A 265 -32.96 18.09 -11.47
CA ASP A 265 -33.69 17.57 -12.62
C ASP A 265 -35.20 17.75 -12.46
N THR A 266 -35.91 17.77 -13.58
CA THR A 266 -37.36 17.95 -13.63
C THR A 266 -38.10 16.63 -13.85
N GLY A 267 -37.45 15.48 -13.63
CA GLY A 267 -37.95 14.16 -13.96
C GLY A 267 -39.05 13.63 -13.04
N ILE A 268 -39.15 12.29 -12.99
CA ILE A 268 -40.22 11.59 -12.30
C ILE A 268 -40.18 11.70 -10.76
N GLY A 269 -39.09 12.23 -10.20
CA GLY A 269 -38.87 12.29 -8.76
C GLY A 269 -38.70 10.90 -8.12
N ILE A 270 -38.36 10.89 -6.85
CA ILE A 270 -38.10 9.71 -6.03
C ILE A 270 -39.21 9.61 -4.99
N PRO A 271 -39.92 8.47 -4.90
CA PRO A 271 -40.91 8.22 -3.85
C PRO A 271 -40.31 8.36 -2.44
N LYS A 272 -41.05 8.92 -1.49
CA LYS A 272 -40.56 9.21 -0.13
C LYS A 272 -40.07 7.97 0.63
N ASP A 273 -40.68 6.82 0.37
CA ASP A 273 -40.31 5.51 0.91
C ASP A 273 -39.00 4.97 0.33
N ALA A 274 -38.62 5.42 -0.87
CA ALA A 274 -37.38 5.02 -1.53
C ALA A 274 -36.17 5.87 -1.10
N ILE A 275 -36.38 7.12 -0.68
CA ILE A 275 -35.31 8.09 -0.33
C ILE A 275 -34.28 7.51 0.66
N PRO A 276 -34.64 6.83 1.76
CA PRO A 276 -33.67 6.28 2.71
C PRO A 276 -32.74 5.21 2.12
N HIS A 277 -33.13 4.62 0.98
CA HIS A 277 -32.47 3.46 0.39
C HIS A 277 -31.76 3.77 -0.93
N ILE A 278 -31.86 4.99 -1.47
CA ILE A 278 -31.30 5.29 -2.80
C ILE A 278 -29.78 5.15 -2.90
N PHE A 279 -29.09 5.22 -1.76
CA PHE A 279 -27.66 5.01 -1.67
C PHE A 279 -27.29 3.55 -1.31
N ASP A 280 -28.27 2.71 -0.98
CA ASP A 280 -28.04 1.29 -0.76
C ASP A 280 -27.57 0.63 -2.07
N ARG A 281 -26.59 -0.26 -1.96
CA ARG A 281 -25.99 -0.92 -3.13
C ARG A 281 -27.03 -1.79 -3.82
N PHE A 282 -27.07 -1.71 -5.15
CA PHE A 282 -28.03 -2.45 -5.99
C PHE A 282 -29.49 -2.08 -5.73
N TYR A 283 -29.77 -1.00 -4.98
CA TYR A 283 -31.13 -0.55 -4.74
C TYR A 283 -31.74 0.07 -6.00
N ARG A 284 -33.03 -0.21 -6.21
CA ARG A 284 -33.81 0.22 -7.36
C ARG A 284 -35.25 0.44 -6.94
N SER A 285 -35.85 1.54 -7.35
CA SER A 285 -37.30 1.73 -7.21
C SER A 285 -38.07 0.91 -8.25
N GLU A 286 -39.01 0.07 -7.79
CA GLU A 286 -39.81 -0.86 -8.60
C GLU A 286 -40.69 -0.18 -9.67
N LYS A 287 -40.93 1.14 -9.56
CA LYS A 287 -41.83 1.89 -10.46
C LYS A 287 -41.18 2.42 -11.76
N SER A 288 -39.89 2.16 -11.97
CA SER A 288 -39.08 2.70 -13.08
C SER A 288 -39.23 1.88 -14.38
N ASN A 289 -40.42 1.83 -14.97
CA ASN A 289 -40.69 1.01 -16.16
C ASN A 289 -40.30 1.70 -17.48
N VAL A 290 -39.01 1.72 -17.81
CA VAL A 290 -38.53 1.96 -19.19
C VAL A 290 -37.99 0.66 -19.79
N PRO A 291 -38.53 0.20 -20.94
CA PRO A 291 -37.96 -0.90 -21.70
C PRO A 291 -36.56 -0.51 -22.24
N GLY A 292 -35.50 -1.12 -21.69
CA GLY A 292 -34.19 -1.15 -22.33
C GLY A 292 -33.11 -0.17 -21.85
N LYS A 293 -33.29 0.62 -20.80
CA LYS A 293 -32.18 1.37 -20.16
C LYS A 293 -32.24 1.14 -18.63
N ARG A 294 -31.89 -0.08 -18.20
CA ARG A 294 -31.80 -0.48 -16.78
C ARG A 294 -30.42 -0.12 -16.23
N GLY A 295 -30.35 0.80 -15.26
CA GLY A 295 -29.13 1.05 -14.46
C GLY A 295 -28.78 -0.13 -13.55
N SER A 296 -27.57 -0.15 -13.02
CA SER A 296 -27.03 -1.18 -12.10
C SER A 296 -27.50 -1.05 -10.65
N GLY A 297 -27.89 0.17 -10.23
CA GLY A 297 -28.15 0.48 -8.82
C GLY A 297 -26.88 0.72 -7.99
N LEU A 298 -25.72 0.88 -8.63
CA LEU A 298 -24.44 1.16 -7.95
C LEU A 298 -24.02 2.64 -8.03
N GLY A 299 -24.51 3.38 -9.03
CA GLY A 299 -24.06 4.76 -9.29
C GLY A 299 -24.18 5.71 -8.10
N LEU A 300 -25.32 5.71 -7.38
CA LEU A 300 -25.49 6.59 -6.21
C LEU A 300 -24.65 6.15 -5.00
N SER A 301 -24.43 4.84 -4.81
CA SER A 301 -23.51 4.36 -3.77
C SER A 301 -22.06 4.76 -4.06
N ILE A 302 -21.65 4.79 -5.33
CA ILE A 302 -20.34 5.32 -5.74
C ILE A 302 -20.25 6.82 -5.45
N VAL A 303 -21.31 7.59 -5.79
CA VAL A 303 -21.38 9.02 -5.45
C VAL A 303 -21.22 9.24 -3.95
N GLN A 304 -21.94 8.48 -3.12
CA GLN A 304 -21.81 8.58 -1.66
C GLN A 304 -20.37 8.29 -1.20
N SER A 305 -19.77 7.18 -1.64
CA SER A 305 -18.39 6.82 -1.28
C SER A 305 -17.37 7.89 -1.69
N ILE A 306 -17.54 8.51 -2.85
CA ILE A 306 -16.66 9.60 -3.30
C ILE A 306 -16.88 10.84 -2.43
N VAL A 307 -18.14 11.23 -2.18
CA VAL A 307 -18.46 12.41 -1.36
C VAL A 307 -17.91 12.28 0.07
N GLU A 308 -18.12 11.13 0.70
CA GLU A 308 -17.62 10.82 2.05
C GLU A 308 -16.09 10.84 2.11
N ARG A 309 -15.41 10.38 1.05
CA ARG A 309 -13.94 10.44 0.95
C ARG A 309 -13.39 11.86 0.96
N TYR A 310 -14.14 12.83 0.42
CA TYR A 310 -13.81 14.26 0.51
C TYR A 310 -14.28 14.92 1.80
N LYS A 311 -14.74 14.14 2.79
CA LYS A 311 -15.39 14.61 4.04
C LYS A 311 -16.59 15.51 3.78
N GLY A 312 -17.20 15.33 2.61
CA GLY A 312 -18.44 15.99 2.24
C GLY A 312 -19.65 15.19 2.68
N TYR A 313 -20.82 15.76 2.44
CA TYR A 313 -22.09 15.03 2.55
C TYR A 313 -22.99 15.37 1.37
N ILE A 314 -23.94 14.48 1.08
CA ILE A 314 -24.90 14.63 0.00
C ILE A 314 -26.33 14.63 0.56
N GLU A 315 -27.10 15.63 0.16
CA GLU A 315 -28.52 15.75 0.47
C GLU A 315 -29.35 15.49 -0.79
N VAL A 316 -30.58 15.01 -0.59
CA VAL A 316 -31.54 14.79 -1.67
C VAL A 316 -32.87 15.45 -1.31
N ASP A 317 -33.35 16.31 -2.20
CA ASP A 317 -34.71 16.83 -2.17
C ASP A 317 -35.45 16.33 -3.41
N SER A 318 -36.55 15.60 -3.22
CA SER A 318 -37.27 14.98 -4.32
C SER A 318 -38.75 14.85 -4.02
N GLU A 319 -39.57 15.15 -5.02
CA GLU A 319 -41.02 14.97 -4.97
C GLU A 319 -41.49 14.24 -6.24
N GLU A 320 -42.27 13.16 -6.05
CA GLU A 320 -42.78 12.33 -7.13
C GLU A 320 -43.57 13.19 -8.13
N GLY A 321 -43.19 13.10 -9.41
CA GLY A 321 -43.74 13.89 -10.51
C GLY A 321 -43.17 15.30 -10.67
N ARG A 322 -42.35 15.82 -9.74
CA ARG A 322 -41.77 17.17 -9.85
C ARG A 322 -40.30 17.15 -10.26
N GLY A 323 -39.50 16.24 -9.72
CA GLY A 323 -38.07 16.12 -10.02
C GLY A 323 -37.23 15.79 -8.79
N THR A 324 -35.91 15.82 -8.94
CA THR A 324 -34.95 15.56 -7.86
C THR A 324 -33.84 16.58 -7.88
N THR A 325 -33.39 17.01 -6.71
CA THR A 325 -32.17 17.82 -6.53
C THR A 325 -31.24 17.10 -5.58
N PHE A 326 -30.05 16.77 -6.08
CA PHE A 326 -28.93 16.33 -5.24
C PHE A 326 -28.06 17.54 -4.91
N THR A 327 -27.79 17.77 -3.63
CA THR A 327 -26.89 18.83 -3.16
C THR A 327 -25.69 18.20 -2.49
N ILE A 328 -24.50 18.44 -3.04
CA ILE A 328 -23.22 18.00 -2.48
C ILE A 328 -22.57 19.18 -1.77
N HIS A 329 -22.10 18.93 -0.56
CA HIS A 329 -21.35 19.87 0.26
C HIS A 329 -19.92 19.36 0.41
N PHE A 330 -18.93 20.12 -0.07
CA PHE A 330 -17.51 19.87 0.20
C PHE A 330 -16.93 20.96 1.09
N PRO A 331 -16.12 20.63 2.11
CA PRO A 331 -15.44 21.65 2.93
C PRO A 331 -14.38 22.41 2.12
N LEU A 332 -14.30 23.73 2.28
CA LEU A 332 -13.30 24.58 1.59
C LEU A 332 -11.86 24.34 2.07
N GLN A 333 -11.67 23.82 3.28
CA GLN A 333 -10.35 23.59 3.90
C GLN A 333 -9.67 22.29 3.46
N ASN A 334 -9.95 21.78 2.26
CA ASN A 334 -9.39 20.50 1.80
C ASN A 334 -7.94 20.58 1.27
N ASP A 335 -7.22 21.70 1.46
CA ASP A 335 -5.84 21.86 0.97
C ASP A 335 -4.86 20.79 1.51
N ARG A 336 -5.18 20.09 2.62
CA ARG A 336 -4.34 18.99 3.16
C ARG A 336 -5.10 17.84 3.87
N ILE A 337 -6.43 17.93 4.02
CA ILE A 337 -7.19 17.10 4.98
C ILE A 337 -7.44 15.66 4.49
N VAL A 338 -7.38 15.38 3.18
CA VAL A 338 -7.65 14.02 2.68
C VAL A 338 -6.46 13.05 2.86
N ILE A 339 -5.26 13.59 3.13
CA ILE A 339 -4.09 12.80 3.52
C ILE A 339 -4.23 12.31 4.98
N GLU A 340 -5.10 12.91 5.79
CA GLU A 340 -5.15 12.62 7.23
C GLU A 340 -5.78 11.26 7.57
N ASP A 341 -6.77 10.67 6.90
CA ASP A 341 -7.60 9.64 7.58
C ASP A 341 -6.98 8.22 7.80
N VAL A 342 -5.96 7.82 7.05
CA VAL A 342 -5.18 6.58 7.35
C VAL A 342 -3.96 6.89 8.22
N TYR A 343 -3.30 8.02 7.97
CA TYR A 343 -2.17 8.51 8.78
C TYR A 343 -2.61 8.91 10.20
N SER A 344 -3.84 9.40 10.38
CA SER A 344 -4.36 9.94 11.64
C SER A 344 -4.52 8.88 12.72
N ARG A 345 -4.83 7.62 12.40
CA ARG A 345 -4.99 6.60 13.45
C ARG A 345 -3.65 6.24 14.10
N LYS A 346 -2.62 5.94 13.29
CA LYS A 346 -1.27 5.66 13.81
C LYS A 346 -0.64 6.89 14.45
N VAL A 347 -0.79 8.07 13.84
CA VAL A 347 -0.32 9.32 14.43
C VAL A 347 -1.00 9.58 15.77
N MET A 348 -2.32 9.39 15.88
CA MET A 348 -3.04 9.56 17.16
C MET A 348 -2.66 8.51 18.19
N GLU A 349 -2.48 7.25 17.81
CA GLU A 349 -2.07 6.16 18.70
C GLU A 349 -0.66 6.42 19.29
N ILE A 350 0.30 6.76 18.42
CA ILE A 350 1.67 7.11 18.83
C ILE A 350 1.65 8.38 19.68
N LYS A 351 0.88 9.39 19.29
CA LYS A 351 0.73 10.63 20.06
C LYS A 351 0.17 10.35 21.46
N SER A 352 -0.83 9.48 21.58
CA SER A 352 -1.44 9.14 22.88
C SER A 352 -0.42 8.53 23.83
N VAL A 353 0.33 7.50 23.41
CA VAL A 353 1.34 6.86 24.28
C VAL A 353 2.51 7.82 24.57
N MET A 354 2.87 8.68 23.62
CA MET A 354 3.89 9.71 23.78
C MET A 354 3.49 10.77 24.83
N GLU A 355 2.22 11.18 24.85
CA GLU A 355 1.70 12.18 25.80
C GLU A 355 1.67 11.64 27.24
N GLU A 356 1.32 10.36 27.41
CA GLU A 356 1.29 9.68 28.71
C GLU A 356 2.68 9.43 29.30
N ALA A 357 3.65 9.06 28.46
CA ALA A 357 5.02 8.73 28.88
C ALA A 357 5.78 9.95 29.41
N GLN A 358 6.69 9.77 30.37
CA GLN A 358 7.55 10.83 30.92
C GLN A 358 9.03 10.55 30.71
N SER A 359 9.44 9.27 30.67
CA SER A 359 10.82 8.83 30.59
C SER A 359 11.00 7.87 29.40
N ILE A 360 11.45 8.40 28.28
CA ILE A 360 11.39 7.72 26.98
C ILE A 360 12.80 7.28 26.54
N LEU A 361 12.93 6.02 26.13
CA LEU A 361 14.12 5.51 25.43
C LEU A 361 13.87 5.59 23.92
N VAL A 362 14.80 6.14 23.16
CA VAL A 362 14.77 6.14 21.69
C VAL A 362 16.03 5.43 21.19
N THR A 363 15.87 4.39 20.39
CA THR A 363 16.98 3.58 19.88
C THR A 363 16.81 3.27 18.40
N GLY A 364 17.91 2.92 17.74
CA GLY A 364 17.91 2.40 16.38
C GLY A 364 18.78 1.15 16.24
N HIS A 365 19.13 0.80 15.00
CA HIS A 365 19.87 -0.42 14.70
C HIS A 365 21.39 -0.34 15.00
N ILE A 366 22.02 -1.50 15.17
CA ILE A 366 23.48 -1.70 15.21
C ILE A 366 24.11 -1.25 13.90
N ARG A 367 25.35 -0.76 13.93
CA ARG A 367 26.02 -0.08 12.81
C ARG A 367 25.14 1.03 12.23
N PRO A 368 24.83 2.06 13.03
CA PRO A 368 23.85 3.07 12.65
C PRO A 368 24.35 3.88 11.47
N ASP A 369 23.51 4.06 10.46
CA ASP A 369 23.79 4.95 9.33
C ASP A 369 23.15 6.33 9.53
N GLY A 370 23.19 7.16 8.49
CA GLY A 370 22.70 8.53 8.57
C GLY A 370 21.20 8.63 8.91
N ASP A 371 20.36 7.69 8.45
CA ASP A 371 18.93 7.71 8.73
C ASP A 371 18.61 7.21 10.13
N CYS A 372 19.25 6.13 10.56
CA CYS A 372 19.14 5.65 11.93
C CYS A 372 19.54 6.73 12.95
N ILE A 373 20.67 7.41 12.73
CA ILE A 373 21.13 8.46 13.65
C ILE A 373 20.18 9.65 13.61
N SER A 374 19.74 10.07 12.42
CA SER A 374 18.90 11.26 12.24
C SER A 374 17.49 11.04 12.76
N SER A 375 16.88 9.88 12.55
CA SER A 375 15.56 9.55 13.09
C SER A 375 15.59 9.47 14.63
N VAL A 376 16.61 8.81 15.21
CA VAL A 376 16.81 8.75 16.67
C VAL A 376 17.00 10.14 17.28
N LEU A 377 17.87 10.96 16.71
CA LEU A 377 18.11 12.31 17.21
C LEU A 377 16.95 13.25 16.95
N GLY A 378 16.28 13.14 15.81
CA GLY A 378 15.13 13.98 15.42
C GLY A 378 13.95 13.77 16.36
N LEU A 379 13.51 12.53 16.54
CA LEU A 379 12.44 12.25 17.51
C LEU A 379 12.88 12.62 18.94
N SER A 380 14.13 12.32 19.32
CA SER A 380 14.64 12.70 20.64
C SER A 380 14.65 14.21 20.87
N TYR A 381 14.95 15.01 19.84
CA TYR A 381 14.92 16.46 19.89
C TYR A 381 13.51 16.97 20.18
N ALA A 382 12.51 16.48 19.43
CA ALA A 382 11.12 16.85 19.62
C ALA A 382 10.62 16.48 21.02
N LEU A 383 10.86 15.25 21.47
CA LEU A 383 10.45 14.76 22.79
C LEU A 383 11.04 15.59 23.93
N ARG A 384 12.33 15.99 23.84
CA ARG A 384 12.97 16.88 24.83
C ARG A 384 12.32 18.26 24.85
N LYS A 385 11.97 18.81 23.68
CA LYS A 385 11.27 20.10 23.58
C LYS A 385 9.84 20.05 24.13
N LEU A 386 9.19 18.90 24.07
CA LEU A 386 7.91 18.62 24.72
C LEU A 386 8.04 18.37 26.24
N GLY A 387 9.23 18.57 26.83
CA GLY A 387 9.47 18.46 28.27
C GLY A 387 9.66 17.03 28.78
N LYS A 388 9.79 16.05 27.89
CA LYS A 388 10.00 14.64 28.27
C LYS A 388 11.46 14.39 28.66
N LYS A 389 11.69 13.40 29.52
CA LYS A 389 13.04 12.91 29.84
C LYS A 389 13.44 11.85 28.82
N VAL A 390 14.36 12.18 27.92
CA VAL A 390 14.67 11.33 26.75
C VAL A 390 16.09 10.79 26.80
N PHE A 391 16.22 9.50 26.54
CA PHE A 391 17.49 8.79 26.41
C PHE A 391 17.63 8.27 24.98
N ALA A 392 18.40 8.97 24.15
CA ALA A 392 18.81 8.44 22.85
C ALA A 392 19.91 7.39 23.09
N CYS A 393 19.77 6.18 22.55
CA CYS A 393 20.71 5.09 22.80
C CYS A 393 21.04 4.35 21.50
N LEU A 394 22.33 4.09 21.26
CA LEU A 394 22.80 3.24 20.17
C LEU A 394 23.87 2.29 20.70
N GLN A 395 23.87 1.04 20.24
CA GLN A 395 24.91 0.08 20.64
C GLN A 395 26.29 0.50 20.11
N ASP A 396 26.39 0.67 18.79
CA ASP A 396 27.65 0.91 18.11
C ASP A 396 27.95 2.42 18.04
N ASP A 397 29.21 2.77 17.77
CA ASP A 397 29.66 4.17 17.74
C ASP A 397 29.07 4.91 16.54
N VAL A 398 28.84 6.20 16.71
CA VAL A 398 28.45 7.09 15.62
C VAL A 398 29.67 7.29 14.70
N PRO A 399 29.60 6.93 13.41
CA PRO A 399 30.69 7.13 12.46
C PRO A 399 31.14 8.59 12.41
N HIS A 400 32.44 8.84 12.20
CA HIS A 400 33.02 10.19 12.20
C HIS A 400 32.27 11.17 11.28
N VAL A 401 31.87 10.72 10.10
CA VAL A 401 31.13 11.50 9.09
C VAL A 401 29.76 11.99 9.56
N PHE A 402 29.21 11.42 10.64
CA PHE A 402 27.93 11.84 11.23
C PHE A 402 28.11 12.61 12.56
N ARG A 403 29.34 12.82 13.02
CA ARG A 403 29.67 13.60 14.24
C ARG A 403 29.58 15.12 14.05
N GLY A 404 28.82 15.57 13.05
CA GLY A 404 28.36 16.95 12.91
C GLY A 404 26.84 17.10 13.03
N ILE A 405 26.08 15.99 13.11
CA ILE A 405 24.62 16.04 13.30
C ILE A 405 24.34 16.70 14.66
N PRO A 406 23.47 17.72 14.73
CA PRO A 406 23.21 18.40 15.99
C PRO A 406 22.81 17.43 17.11
N THR A 407 23.39 17.61 18.30
CA THR A 407 23.15 16.79 19.50
C THR A 407 23.64 15.33 19.46
N TRP A 408 24.47 14.93 18.49
CA TRP A 408 25.00 13.55 18.42
C TRP A 408 25.71 13.09 19.70
N GLN A 409 26.35 14.00 20.43
CA GLN A 409 27.04 13.71 21.70
C GLN A 409 26.07 13.27 22.83
N SER A 410 24.76 13.46 22.62
CA SER A 410 23.71 13.07 23.59
C SER A 410 23.31 11.60 23.50
N ILE A 411 23.90 10.83 22.59
CA ILE A 411 23.64 9.40 22.42
C ILE A 411 24.39 8.61 23.49
N PHE A 412 23.65 7.87 24.31
CA PHE A 412 24.17 6.97 25.33
C PHE A 412 24.51 5.60 24.77
N LYS A 413 25.43 4.90 25.43
CA LYS A 413 25.64 3.46 25.25
C LYS A 413 24.73 2.63 26.16
N PRO A 414 24.38 1.39 25.77
CA PRO A 414 23.52 0.53 26.58
C PRO A 414 24.05 0.33 28.02
N GLN A 415 25.37 0.32 28.22
CA GLN A 415 25.94 0.13 29.56
C GLN A 415 25.71 1.33 30.49
N GLU A 416 25.57 2.54 29.94
CA GLU A 416 25.34 3.78 30.71
C GLU A 416 23.89 3.89 31.20
N LEU A 417 23.00 3.08 30.64
CA LEU A 417 21.56 3.13 30.89
C LEU A 417 21.03 1.98 31.75
N LYS A 418 21.90 1.08 32.24
CA LYS A 418 21.51 -0.12 33.01
C LYS A 418 20.61 0.16 34.22
N ASP A 419 20.88 1.26 34.93
CA ASP A 419 20.15 1.65 36.14
C ASP A 419 19.01 2.65 35.85
N LYS A 420 18.71 2.92 34.59
CA LYS A 420 17.65 3.85 34.19
C LYS A 420 16.32 3.11 34.01
N GLN A 421 15.24 3.87 34.19
CA GLN A 421 13.88 3.40 33.97
C GLN A 421 13.23 4.23 32.88
N PHE A 422 12.44 3.55 32.06
CA PHE A 422 11.72 4.11 30.93
C PHE A 422 10.29 3.58 31.01
N ASP A 423 9.34 4.42 30.61
CA ASP A 423 7.91 4.10 30.54
C ASP A 423 7.41 3.99 29.09
N LEU A 424 8.26 4.30 28.10
CA LEU A 424 8.01 4.10 26.67
C LEU A 424 9.33 3.91 25.92
N VAL A 425 9.31 3.08 24.87
CA VAL A 425 10.47 2.83 24.01
C VAL A 425 10.09 3.08 22.55
N PHE A 426 10.86 3.92 21.85
CA PHE A 426 10.84 4.03 20.41
C PHE A 426 12.00 3.24 19.81
N ILE A 427 11.71 2.36 18.87
CA ILE A 427 12.69 1.65 18.05
C ILE A 427 12.51 2.16 16.62
N LEU A 428 13.49 2.92 16.15
CA LEU A 428 13.46 3.59 14.86
C LEU A 428 14.41 2.89 13.89
N ASP A 429 14.00 2.80 12.63
CA ASP A 429 14.85 2.35 11.52
C ASP A 429 15.44 0.94 11.72
N SER A 430 14.68 0.04 12.36
CA SER A 430 15.16 -1.30 12.71
C SER A 430 14.17 -2.38 12.32
N SER A 431 14.56 -3.19 11.34
CA SER A 431 13.69 -4.22 10.75
C SER A 431 13.32 -5.39 11.67
N ASP A 432 14.09 -5.61 12.74
CA ASP A 432 13.79 -6.62 13.74
C ASP A 432 14.41 -6.29 15.09
N LYS A 433 13.95 -7.01 16.13
CA LYS A 433 14.42 -6.85 17.50
C LYS A 433 15.91 -7.23 17.68
N GLY A 434 16.46 -8.14 16.89
CA GLY A 434 17.88 -8.50 16.95
C GLY A 434 18.80 -7.35 16.53
N ARG A 435 18.32 -6.47 15.64
CA ARG A 435 19.08 -5.33 15.13
C ARG A 435 19.29 -4.19 16.12
N ILE A 436 18.60 -4.13 17.26
CA ILE A 436 18.93 -3.17 18.34
C ILE A 436 20.03 -3.67 19.30
N GLY A 437 20.53 -4.90 19.08
CA GLY A 437 21.68 -5.44 19.80
C GLY A 437 21.49 -5.51 21.32
N LYS A 438 22.49 -5.06 22.09
CA LYS A 438 22.51 -5.05 23.56
C LYS A 438 21.49 -4.10 24.19
N VAL A 439 20.84 -3.23 23.40
CA VAL A 439 19.70 -2.45 23.90
C VAL A 439 18.56 -3.37 24.33
N ASN A 440 18.44 -4.57 23.74
CA ASN A 440 17.48 -5.59 24.19
C ASN A 440 17.61 -5.94 25.68
N GLU A 441 18.84 -5.97 26.21
CA GLU A 441 19.08 -6.29 27.62
C GLU A 441 18.43 -5.27 28.57
N LEU A 442 18.19 -4.04 28.09
CA LEU A 442 17.47 -2.99 28.83
C LEU A 442 15.95 -3.21 28.84
N LEU A 443 15.43 -4.00 27.89
CA LEU A 443 14.01 -4.24 27.65
C LEU A 443 13.50 -5.56 28.26
N GLU A 444 14.35 -6.58 28.37
CA GLU A 444 13.98 -7.96 28.74
C GLU A 444 13.26 -8.14 30.10
N LYS A 445 13.30 -7.15 30.99
CA LYS A 445 12.81 -7.28 32.38
C LYS A 445 11.58 -6.43 32.70
N LYS A 446 10.99 -5.75 31.73
CA LYS A 446 9.96 -4.74 31.98
C LYS A 446 8.86 -4.81 30.94
N ASP A 447 7.61 -4.70 31.40
CA ASP A 447 6.44 -4.53 30.55
C ASP A 447 6.36 -3.05 30.16
N ILE A 448 7.12 -2.66 29.13
CA ILE A 448 7.20 -1.28 28.63
C ILE A 448 6.62 -1.25 27.22
N PRO A 449 5.66 -0.36 26.92
CA PRO A 449 5.17 -0.16 25.57
C PRO A 449 6.30 0.14 24.57
N ILE A 450 6.29 -0.54 23.44
CA ILE A 450 7.26 -0.38 22.36
C ILE A 450 6.56 0.14 21.11
N VAL A 451 7.03 1.28 20.61
CA VAL A 451 6.64 1.84 19.31
C VAL A 451 7.77 1.58 18.31
N VAL A 452 7.46 0.93 17.20
CA VAL A 452 8.38 0.72 16.07
C VAL A 452 7.98 1.65 14.94
N ILE A 453 8.94 2.43 14.42
CA ILE A 453 8.76 3.25 13.22
C ILE A 453 9.87 2.92 12.24
N ASP A 454 9.51 2.49 11.04
CA ASP A 454 10.46 1.98 10.06
C ASP A 454 9.91 2.09 8.62
N HIS A 455 10.80 2.13 7.64
CA HIS A 455 10.46 2.14 6.21
C HIS A 455 10.92 0.88 5.45
N HIS A 456 11.60 -0.04 6.12
CA HIS A 456 12.07 -1.28 5.49
C HIS A 456 10.91 -2.24 5.18
N LYS A 457 10.84 -2.73 3.93
CA LYS A 457 9.84 -3.74 3.50
C LYS A 457 9.96 -5.08 4.23
N THR A 458 11.16 -5.40 4.74
CA THR A 458 11.47 -6.68 5.41
C THR A 458 11.17 -6.65 6.91
N SER A 459 10.66 -5.52 7.42
CA SER A 459 10.42 -5.34 8.85
C SER A 459 9.29 -6.22 9.36
N LYS A 460 9.48 -6.75 10.56
CA LYS A 460 8.49 -7.56 11.26
C LYS A 460 7.74 -6.67 12.25
N ASP A 461 6.48 -6.97 12.51
CA ASP A 461 5.77 -6.39 13.65
C ASP A 461 6.34 -7.00 14.94
N PHE A 462 7.07 -6.20 15.71
CA PHE A 462 7.64 -6.62 17.00
C PHE A 462 7.49 -5.60 18.13
N GLY A 463 6.92 -4.43 17.85
CA GLY A 463 6.42 -3.49 18.86
C GLY A 463 4.95 -3.73 19.19
N ASP A 464 4.46 -3.03 20.20
CA ASP A 464 3.02 -2.95 20.51
C ASP A 464 2.30 -2.07 19.49
N ILE A 465 2.96 -0.98 19.04
CA ILE A 465 2.51 -0.10 17.96
C ILE A 465 3.57 -0.14 16.86
N ASN A 466 3.16 -0.43 15.61
CA ASN A 466 4.08 -0.57 14.47
C ASN A 466 3.66 0.35 13.32
N TRP A 467 4.45 1.40 13.07
CA TRP A 467 4.36 2.22 11.86
C TRP A 467 5.47 1.86 10.89
N ILE A 468 5.21 0.79 10.13
CA ILE A 468 6.09 0.32 9.06
C ILE A 468 5.49 0.76 7.71
N ASP A 469 6.19 1.61 6.97
CA ASP A 469 5.71 2.12 5.68
C ASP A 469 6.85 2.29 4.67
N SER A 470 6.93 1.33 3.73
CA SER A 470 7.96 1.32 2.69
C SER A 470 7.71 2.26 1.52
N SER A 471 6.65 3.06 1.55
CA SER A 471 6.46 4.15 0.58
C SER A 471 7.39 5.34 0.88
N TYR A 472 7.82 5.50 2.13
CA TYR A 472 8.75 6.53 2.56
C TYR A 472 10.19 6.22 2.15
N ALA A 473 10.91 7.25 1.76
CA ALA A 473 12.30 7.13 1.35
C ALA A 473 13.23 6.85 2.52
N SER A 474 12.85 7.22 3.76
CA SER A 474 13.65 7.08 4.98
C SER A 474 12.75 7.13 6.22
N THR A 475 13.20 6.57 7.33
CA THR A 475 12.56 6.72 8.65
C THR A 475 12.55 8.18 9.09
N SER A 476 13.58 8.97 8.78
CA SER A 476 13.59 10.42 9.07
C SER A 476 12.47 11.19 8.36
N GLN A 477 12.06 10.75 7.16
CA GLN A 477 10.89 11.30 6.47
C GLN A 477 9.59 10.98 7.25
N ILE A 478 9.44 9.75 7.75
CA ILE A 478 8.29 9.37 8.59
C ILE A 478 8.24 10.22 9.87
N ILE A 479 9.40 10.45 10.51
CA ILE A 479 9.48 11.32 11.69
C ILE A 479 9.10 12.76 11.34
N TYR A 480 9.55 13.29 10.19
CA TYR A 480 9.14 14.62 9.73
C TYR A 480 7.62 14.72 9.55
N GLU A 481 7.00 13.77 8.84
CA GLU A 481 5.56 13.73 8.64
C GLU A 481 4.78 13.60 9.95
N PHE A 482 5.25 12.76 10.87
CA PHE A 482 4.67 12.64 12.21
C PHE A 482 4.65 13.99 12.94
N LEU A 483 5.79 14.70 12.93
CA LEU A 483 5.93 16.00 13.58
C LEU A 483 5.05 17.06 12.93
N LYS A 484 4.96 17.06 11.60
CA LYS A 484 4.05 17.92 10.82
C LYS A 484 2.59 17.67 11.21
N ALA A 485 2.19 16.41 11.30
CA ALA A 485 0.83 16.00 11.66
C ALA A 485 0.43 16.42 13.09
N ILE A 486 1.35 16.33 14.05
CA ILE A 486 1.09 16.81 15.43
C ILE A 486 1.29 18.33 15.59
N ARG A 487 1.57 19.05 14.51
CA ARG A 487 1.85 20.51 14.48
C ARG A 487 2.98 20.93 15.40
N PHE A 488 4.04 20.12 15.46
CA PHE A 488 5.26 20.44 16.20
C PHE A 488 6.07 21.52 15.48
N ASP A 489 6.60 22.49 16.22
CA ASP A 489 7.42 23.58 15.67
C ASP A 489 8.86 23.11 15.42
N ILE A 490 9.24 22.99 14.14
CA ILE A 490 10.54 22.46 13.72
C ILE A 490 11.52 23.62 13.56
N SER A 491 12.52 23.67 14.45
CA SER A 491 13.61 24.64 14.39
C SER A 491 14.59 24.35 13.24
N PRO A 492 15.43 25.31 12.81
CA PRO A 492 16.45 25.07 11.79
C PRO A 492 17.43 23.94 12.14
N GLU A 493 17.80 23.83 13.41
CA GLU A 493 18.66 22.76 13.91
C GLU A 493 17.98 21.39 13.81
N HIS A 494 16.67 21.33 14.12
CA HIS A 494 15.89 20.11 14.00
C HIS A 494 15.69 19.71 12.54
N ALA A 495 15.41 20.69 11.67
CA ALA A 495 15.30 20.48 10.24
C ALA A 495 16.61 19.94 9.64
N GLN A 496 17.76 20.45 10.11
CA GLN A 496 19.08 19.94 9.71
C GLN A 496 19.26 18.45 10.05
N ILE A 497 18.80 18.01 11.24
CA ILE A 497 18.84 16.60 11.66
C ILE A 497 17.99 15.75 10.71
N LEU A 498 16.71 16.09 10.55
CA LEU A 498 15.77 15.30 9.73
C LEU A 498 16.20 15.23 8.26
N LEU A 499 16.65 16.36 7.69
CA LEU A 499 17.15 16.40 6.31
C LEU A 499 18.41 15.56 6.13
N THR A 500 19.23 15.38 7.18
CA THR A 500 20.42 14.53 7.09
C THR A 500 20.05 13.10 6.80
N GLY A 501 19.06 12.54 7.52
CA GLY A 501 18.60 11.16 7.30
C GLY A 501 18.01 10.96 5.91
N ILE A 502 17.10 11.87 5.50
CA ILE A 502 16.49 11.86 4.16
C ILE A 502 17.57 11.92 3.08
N ALA A 503 18.53 12.85 3.20
CA ALA A 503 19.60 13.01 2.24
C ALA A 503 20.48 11.75 2.20
N THR A 504 20.83 11.14 3.33
CA THR A 504 21.71 9.97 3.33
C THR A 504 21.07 8.73 2.73
N ASP A 505 19.81 8.45 3.04
CA ASP A 505 19.16 7.20 2.60
C ASP A 505 18.68 7.26 1.14
N THR A 506 18.43 8.47 0.64
CA THR A 506 18.20 8.71 -0.80
C THR A 506 19.49 8.77 -1.62
N GLY A 507 20.65 8.62 -0.97
CA GLY A 507 21.94 8.81 -1.61
C GLY A 507 22.11 10.20 -2.17
N PHE A 508 21.71 11.22 -1.40
CA PHE A 508 21.63 12.63 -1.77
C PHE A 508 20.73 12.83 -2.99
N PHE A 509 19.52 12.29 -2.90
CA PHE A 509 18.45 12.36 -3.91
C PHE A 509 18.82 11.74 -5.27
N LYS A 510 19.71 10.74 -5.28
CA LYS A 510 20.15 10.04 -6.51
C LYS A 510 19.48 8.69 -6.71
N TYR A 511 18.93 8.09 -5.66
CA TYR A 511 18.43 6.72 -5.67
C TYR A 511 16.95 6.65 -6.09
N SER A 512 16.48 5.45 -6.43
CA SER A 512 15.12 5.25 -6.96
C SER A 512 14.02 5.34 -5.90
N ASN A 513 14.36 5.45 -4.62
CA ASN A 513 13.43 5.70 -3.53
C ASN A 513 13.03 7.19 -3.42
N VAL A 514 13.63 8.07 -4.21
CA VAL A 514 13.25 9.49 -4.26
C VAL A 514 11.92 9.65 -5.00
N THR A 515 10.93 10.20 -4.31
CA THR A 515 9.60 10.51 -4.85
C THR A 515 9.36 12.02 -4.92
N HIS A 516 8.20 12.43 -5.42
CA HIS A 516 7.78 13.83 -5.35
C HIS A 516 7.71 14.31 -3.90
N GLU A 517 7.09 13.50 -3.04
CA GLU A 517 6.90 13.76 -1.62
C GLU A 517 8.25 13.89 -0.89
N THR A 518 9.23 13.03 -1.22
CA THR A 518 10.58 13.14 -0.66
C THR A 518 11.25 14.47 -0.99
N LEU A 519 11.06 14.99 -2.21
CA LEU A 519 11.64 16.28 -2.62
C LEU A 519 10.87 17.46 -2.01
N GLU A 520 9.56 17.34 -1.86
CA GLU A 520 8.71 18.32 -1.18
C GLU A 520 9.12 18.46 0.29
N ASP A 521 9.22 17.35 1.03
CA ASP A 521 9.64 17.33 2.43
C ASP A 521 11.05 17.92 2.60
N ALA A 522 11.98 17.56 1.70
CA ALA A 522 13.32 18.13 1.69
C ALA A 522 13.30 19.65 1.43
N SER A 523 12.46 20.12 0.51
CA SER A 523 12.28 21.55 0.23
C SER A 523 11.70 22.30 1.44
N GLU A 524 10.71 21.74 2.11
CA GLU A 524 10.14 22.31 3.34
C GLU A 524 11.20 22.40 4.46
N LEU A 525 11.99 21.35 4.67
CA LEU A 525 13.09 21.35 5.65
C LEU A 525 14.17 22.38 5.33
N VAL A 526 14.49 22.58 4.04
CA VAL A 526 15.40 23.65 3.60
C VAL A 526 14.80 25.03 3.86
N ALA A 527 13.50 25.22 3.61
CA ALA A 527 12.79 26.46 3.92
C ALA A 527 12.78 26.77 5.44
N LEU A 528 12.77 25.73 6.28
CA LEU A 528 12.92 25.83 7.74
C LEU A 528 14.36 26.12 8.20
N GLY A 529 15.33 26.18 7.27
CA GLY A 529 16.70 26.61 7.52
C GLY A 529 17.75 25.50 7.49
N ALA A 530 17.38 24.26 7.14
CA ALA A 530 18.34 23.21 6.88
C ALA A 530 19.18 23.53 5.62
N ARG A 531 20.48 23.23 5.66
CA ARG A 531 21.40 23.49 4.55
C ARG A 531 21.98 22.19 4.03
N ILE A 532 21.53 21.78 2.84
CA ILE A 532 21.99 20.56 2.18
C ILE A 532 23.50 20.55 1.94
N ASN A 533 24.10 21.72 1.67
CA ASN A 533 25.53 21.86 1.48
C ASN A 533 26.33 21.50 2.74
N ASP A 534 25.84 21.87 3.92
CA ASP A 534 26.52 21.54 5.18
C ASP A 534 26.46 20.03 5.45
N ILE A 535 25.33 19.40 5.12
CA ILE A 535 25.16 17.93 5.21
C ILE A 535 26.13 17.25 4.25
N ALA A 536 26.19 17.71 2.99
CA ALA A 536 27.10 17.16 1.99
C ALA A 536 28.57 17.31 2.42
N ASN A 537 28.97 18.49 2.91
CA ASN A 537 30.32 18.71 3.42
C ASN A 537 30.65 17.78 4.59
N MET A 538 29.71 17.61 5.52
CA MET A 538 29.87 16.77 6.70
C MET A 538 29.99 15.27 6.34
N VAL A 539 29.15 14.78 5.42
CA VAL A 539 29.02 13.34 5.13
C VAL A 539 29.90 12.89 3.97
N LEU A 540 30.00 13.69 2.91
CA LEU A 540 30.68 13.33 1.66
C LEU A 540 32.10 13.94 1.56
N GLU A 541 32.32 15.12 2.14
CA GLU A 541 33.58 15.88 2.00
C GLU A 541 34.40 15.96 3.29
N ASN A 542 34.28 14.95 4.15
CA ASN A 542 34.92 14.91 5.47
C ASN A 542 35.67 13.59 5.75
N ILE A 543 36.29 13.03 4.72
CA ILE A 543 37.12 11.83 4.86
C ILE A 543 38.50 12.18 5.43
N THR A 544 39.02 11.33 6.31
CA THR A 544 40.37 11.47 6.88
C THR A 544 41.45 10.94 5.94
N LEU A 545 42.71 11.32 6.17
CA LEU A 545 43.84 10.78 5.41
C LEU A 545 43.99 9.26 5.64
N GLU A 546 43.73 8.80 6.86
CA GLU A 546 43.71 7.40 7.26
C GLU A 546 42.64 6.61 6.49
N GLN A 547 41.43 7.16 6.38
CA GLN A 547 40.36 6.61 5.54
C GLN A 547 40.76 6.54 4.07
N LEU A 548 41.39 7.58 3.53
CA LEU A 548 41.84 7.57 2.14
C LEU A 548 42.94 6.53 1.88
N LYS A 549 43.85 6.31 2.85
CA LYS A 549 44.85 5.22 2.80
C LYS A 549 44.19 3.85 2.86
N LEU A 550 43.19 3.66 3.73
CA LEU A 550 42.42 2.42 3.79
C LEU A 550 41.71 2.16 2.47
N HIS A 551 41.10 3.19 1.88
CA HIS A 551 40.46 3.11 0.58
C HIS A 551 41.45 2.67 -0.50
N SER A 552 42.68 3.20 -0.50
CA SER A 552 43.75 2.76 -1.42
C SER A 552 44.11 1.27 -1.26
N LEU A 553 44.20 0.75 -0.03
CA LEU A 553 44.43 -0.68 0.20
C LEU A 553 43.24 -1.51 -0.29
N PHE A 554 42.02 -1.08 0.04
CA PHE A 554 40.79 -1.74 -0.42
C PHE A 554 40.71 -1.80 -1.95
N LEU A 555 41.06 -0.71 -2.66
CA LEU A 555 41.04 -0.68 -4.12
C LEU A 555 41.96 -1.74 -4.76
N GLN A 556 43.04 -2.14 -4.06
CA GLN A 556 43.94 -3.20 -4.52
C GLN A 556 43.33 -4.61 -4.41
N THR A 557 42.23 -4.76 -3.67
CA THR A 557 41.50 -6.02 -3.49
C THR A 557 40.34 -6.19 -4.47
N LEU A 558 40.11 -5.23 -5.36
CA LEU A 558 38.94 -5.24 -6.24
C LEU A 558 39.01 -6.35 -7.30
N HIS A 559 37.91 -7.08 -7.42
CA HIS A 559 37.68 -8.08 -8.43
C HIS A 559 36.37 -7.79 -9.16
N VAL A 560 36.36 -8.05 -10.47
CA VAL A 560 35.18 -7.93 -11.31
C VAL A 560 35.05 -9.18 -12.18
N GLU A 561 33.88 -9.81 -12.17
CA GLU A 561 33.60 -11.05 -12.89
C GLU A 561 32.18 -11.05 -13.50
N LEU A 562 31.79 -12.17 -14.14
CA LEU A 562 30.51 -12.33 -14.83
C LEU A 562 30.23 -11.22 -15.87
N ASN A 563 31.16 -11.04 -16.81
CA ASN A 563 31.09 -9.99 -17.84
C ASN A 563 30.95 -8.58 -17.26
N GLY A 564 31.52 -8.33 -16.08
CA GLY A 564 31.46 -7.04 -15.43
C GLY A 564 30.29 -6.87 -14.46
N LYS A 565 29.33 -7.80 -14.40
CA LYS A 565 28.10 -7.63 -13.61
C LYS A 565 28.31 -7.78 -12.09
N LEU A 566 29.31 -8.54 -11.66
CA LEU A 566 29.60 -8.75 -10.23
C LEU A 566 30.95 -8.13 -9.90
N GLY A 567 30.95 -7.14 -9.01
CA GLY A 567 32.14 -6.54 -8.43
C GLY A 567 32.24 -6.89 -6.96
N TRP A 568 33.44 -7.18 -6.46
CA TRP A 568 33.65 -7.40 -5.04
C TRP A 568 35.07 -7.02 -4.59
N GLY A 569 35.25 -6.85 -3.28
CA GLY A 569 36.54 -6.59 -2.65
C GLY A 569 36.46 -6.85 -1.15
N TYR A 570 37.58 -6.68 -0.44
CA TYR A 570 37.63 -6.93 1.00
C TYR A 570 38.49 -5.92 1.76
N ILE A 571 38.29 -5.90 3.08
CA ILE A 571 39.11 -5.18 4.05
C ILE A 571 39.45 -6.15 5.18
N SER A 572 40.75 -6.43 5.36
CA SER A 572 41.22 -7.32 6.43
C SER A 572 41.49 -6.56 7.74
N GLU A 573 41.59 -7.29 8.84
CA GLU A 573 41.97 -6.72 10.14
C GLU A 573 43.36 -6.01 10.07
N ASP A 574 44.28 -6.54 9.26
CA ASP A 574 45.61 -5.98 9.08
C ASP A 574 45.59 -4.65 8.31
N MET A 575 44.66 -4.46 7.37
CA MET A 575 44.49 -3.19 6.66
C MET A 575 44.02 -2.08 7.61
N PHE A 576 43.10 -2.39 8.53
CA PHE A 576 42.69 -1.47 9.60
C PHE A 576 43.87 -1.08 10.49
N LYS A 577 44.67 -2.06 10.93
CA LYS A 577 45.88 -1.82 11.74
C LYS A 577 46.91 -0.96 11.00
N GLN A 578 47.18 -1.26 9.73
CA GLN A 578 48.17 -0.56 8.90
C GLN A 578 47.82 0.93 8.72
N THR A 579 46.53 1.26 8.71
CA THR A 579 46.04 2.60 8.40
C THR A 579 45.54 3.35 9.63
N ASN A 580 45.56 2.74 10.81
CA ASN A 580 45.01 3.28 12.05
C ASN A 580 43.53 3.67 11.92
N THR A 581 42.75 2.78 11.30
CA THR A 581 41.30 2.94 11.07
C THR A 581 40.51 1.83 11.77
N LYS A 582 39.19 1.97 11.81
CA LYS A 582 38.21 1.02 12.35
C LYS A 582 37.19 0.64 11.28
N GLU A 583 36.35 -0.36 11.57
CA GLU A 583 35.26 -0.77 10.66
C GLU A 583 34.39 0.42 10.21
N GLU A 584 34.01 1.31 11.12
CA GLU A 584 33.21 2.53 10.81
C GLU A 584 33.86 3.46 9.78
N ASP A 585 35.18 3.37 9.58
CA ASP A 585 35.93 4.16 8.61
C ASP A 585 35.83 3.63 7.17
N SER A 586 35.26 2.43 6.99
CA SER A 586 34.98 1.84 5.68
C SER A 586 33.63 2.25 5.09
N THR A 587 32.89 3.13 5.79
CA THR A 587 31.59 3.66 5.36
C THR A 587 31.68 4.16 3.91
N PHE A 588 30.71 3.76 3.08
CA PHE A 588 30.60 4.05 1.65
C PHE A 588 31.54 3.30 0.69
N PHE A 589 32.47 2.46 1.14
CA PHE A 589 33.43 1.80 0.23
C PHE A 589 32.77 0.86 -0.78
N VAL A 590 31.71 0.15 -0.38
CA VAL A 590 30.92 -0.69 -1.29
C VAL A 590 30.30 0.12 -2.45
N GLN A 591 30.05 1.42 -2.27
CA GLN A 591 29.57 2.29 -3.34
C GLN A 591 30.62 2.50 -4.43
N THR A 592 31.91 2.51 -4.08
CA THR A 592 33.01 2.58 -5.05
C THR A 592 32.94 1.39 -6.01
N ILE A 593 32.73 0.18 -5.50
CA ILE A 593 32.52 -1.02 -6.34
C ILE A 593 31.29 -0.86 -7.23
N ARG A 594 30.17 -0.44 -6.64
CA ARG A 594 28.89 -0.25 -7.37
C ARG A 594 29.01 0.80 -8.47
N SER A 595 29.89 1.79 -8.31
CA SER A 595 30.07 2.89 -9.27
C SER A 595 30.71 2.45 -10.60
N ILE A 596 31.42 1.31 -10.61
CA ILE A 596 32.01 0.73 -11.83
C ILE A 596 30.89 0.51 -12.85
N ASN A 597 31.06 1.04 -14.07
CA ASN A 597 29.98 1.18 -15.05
C ASN A 597 29.22 -0.14 -15.34
N THR A 598 29.93 -1.26 -15.43
CA THR A 598 29.39 -2.60 -15.73
C THR A 598 28.77 -3.32 -14.53
N VAL A 599 29.14 -2.95 -13.30
CA VAL A 599 28.74 -3.65 -12.08
C VAL A 599 27.25 -3.47 -11.82
N GLU A 600 26.52 -4.58 -11.68
CA GLU A 600 25.15 -4.62 -11.19
C GLU A 600 25.09 -4.95 -9.70
N VAL A 601 25.90 -5.91 -9.22
CA VAL A 601 25.97 -6.31 -7.81
C VAL A 601 27.39 -6.06 -7.29
N ALA A 602 27.47 -5.30 -6.20
CA ALA A 602 28.68 -4.96 -5.48
C ALA A 602 28.69 -5.62 -4.10
N ILE A 603 29.80 -6.26 -3.73
CA ILE A 603 29.96 -6.94 -2.44
C ILE A 603 31.25 -6.48 -1.76
N LEU A 604 31.17 -6.04 -0.51
CA LEU A 604 32.33 -5.72 0.31
C LEU A 604 32.39 -6.67 1.50
N PHE A 605 33.51 -7.38 1.65
CA PHE A 605 33.79 -8.24 2.81
C PHE A 605 34.68 -7.51 3.80
N ILE A 606 34.29 -7.41 5.07
CA ILE A 606 35.01 -6.67 6.10
C ILE A 606 35.31 -7.61 7.25
N GLU A 607 36.59 -7.87 7.51
CA GLU A 607 37.05 -8.63 8.67
C GLU A 607 37.18 -7.69 9.87
N HIS A 608 36.17 -7.70 10.74
CA HIS A 608 36.15 -6.83 11.92
C HIS A 608 37.01 -7.38 13.05
N LYS A 609 36.86 -8.68 13.35
CA LYS A 609 37.62 -9.43 14.35
C LYS A 609 37.90 -10.80 13.77
N LYS A 610 39.04 -11.40 14.11
CA LYS A 610 39.36 -12.77 13.68
C LYS A 610 38.19 -13.74 13.94
N GLY A 611 37.53 -14.17 12.87
CA GLY A 611 36.34 -15.03 12.92
C GLY A 611 35.03 -14.39 12.46
N ASP A 612 34.90 -13.06 12.55
CA ASP A 612 33.66 -12.32 12.27
C ASP A 612 33.82 -11.50 10.97
N ILE A 613 33.12 -11.93 9.92
CA ILE A 613 33.14 -11.29 8.61
C ILE A 613 31.80 -10.60 8.36
N HIS A 614 31.85 -9.27 8.27
CA HIS A 614 30.71 -8.48 7.82
C HIS A 614 30.69 -8.45 6.28
N VAL A 615 29.50 -8.56 5.70
CA VAL A 615 29.32 -8.52 4.25
C VAL A 615 28.28 -7.47 3.93
N GLU A 616 28.68 -6.50 3.11
CA GLU A 616 27.81 -5.46 2.59
C GLU A 616 27.48 -5.74 1.13
N PHE A 617 26.20 -5.67 0.79
CA PHE A 617 25.71 -5.85 -0.57
C PHE A 617 25.10 -4.55 -1.08
N ARG A 618 25.38 -4.22 -2.34
CA ARG A 618 24.66 -3.18 -3.07
C ARG A 618 24.31 -3.66 -4.47
N SER A 619 23.19 -3.17 -5.02
CA SER A 619 22.89 -3.33 -6.45
C SER A 619 22.52 -2.03 -7.12
N LYS A 620 22.70 -1.99 -8.44
CA LYS A 620 22.56 -0.76 -9.24
C LYS A 620 21.16 -0.59 -9.82
N LYS A 621 20.61 -1.58 -10.53
CA LYS A 621 19.37 -1.40 -11.29
C LYS A 621 18.24 -2.34 -10.88
N TYR A 622 18.48 -3.64 -10.86
CA TYR A 622 17.41 -4.63 -10.81
C TYR A 622 17.62 -5.73 -9.78
N PHE A 623 18.85 -6.12 -9.45
CA PHE A 623 19.12 -7.31 -8.65
C PHE A 623 18.77 -7.12 -7.16
N ASP A 624 17.82 -7.86 -6.60
CA ASP A 624 17.46 -7.73 -5.18
C ASP A 624 18.55 -8.33 -4.25
N VAL A 625 19.32 -7.46 -3.57
CA VAL A 625 20.38 -7.92 -2.65
C VAL A 625 19.87 -8.28 -1.25
N SER A 626 18.63 -7.91 -0.90
CA SER A 626 18.05 -8.26 0.39
C SER A 626 17.85 -9.78 0.52
N GLU A 627 17.51 -10.44 -0.58
CA GLU A 627 17.34 -11.90 -0.63
C GLU A 627 18.65 -12.63 -0.31
N ILE A 628 19.79 -12.11 -0.78
CA ILE A 628 21.12 -12.65 -0.45
C ILE A 628 21.39 -12.47 1.03
N ALA A 629 21.19 -11.27 1.55
CA ALA A 629 21.45 -10.98 2.96
C ALA A 629 20.60 -11.87 3.88
N VAL A 630 19.31 -12.02 3.60
CA VAL A 630 18.39 -12.89 4.36
C VAL A 630 18.86 -14.35 4.35
N HIS A 631 19.35 -14.86 3.21
CA HIS A 631 19.90 -16.22 3.14
C HIS A 631 21.06 -16.46 4.12
N PHE A 632 21.88 -15.43 4.35
CA PHE A 632 23.00 -15.47 5.28
C PHE A 632 22.66 -14.94 6.68
N GLY A 633 21.37 -14.83 7.04
CA GLY A 633 20.92 -14.40 8.37
C GLY A 633 21.06 -12.90 8.62
N GLY A 634 21.16 -12.10 7.56
CA GLY A 634 21.11 -10.63 7.60
C GLY A 634 19.77 -10.07 7.08
N GLY A 635 19.81 -8.87 6.52
CA GLY A 635 18.63 -8.17 5.99
C GLY A 635 18.97 -6.82 5.33
N GLY A 636 17.94 -6.09 4.91
CA GLY A 636 18.05 -4.75 4.29
C GLY A 636 17.03 -4.50 3.17
N HIS A 637 17.36 -3.56 2.28
CA HIS A 637 16.59 -3.18 1.10
C HIS A 637 17.05 -3.92 -0.16
N ALA A 638 16.21 -3.89 -1.20
CA ALA A 638 16.50 -4.51 -2.49
C ALA A 638 17.78 -4.00 -3.17
N ARG A 639 18.22 -2.77 -2.85
CA ARG A 639 19.43 -2.13 -3.42
C ARG A 639 20.60 -2.04 -2.43
N ALA A 640 20.36 -2.30 -1.15
CA ALA A 640 21.34 -2.18 -0.09
C ALA A 640 21.00 -3.10 1.09
N ALA A 641 21.84 -4.09 1.35
CA ALA A 641 21.62 -5.05 2.42
C ALA A 641 22.95 -5.49 3.03
N GLY A 642 22.92 -6.25 4.12
CA GLY A 642 24.13 -6.78 4.74
C GLY A 642 23.87 -7.94 5.70
N CYS A 643 24.91 -8.69 5.99
CA CYS A 643 24.90 -9.79 6.96
C CYS A 643 26.24 -9.90 7.70
N THR A 644 26.27 -10.68 8.77
CA THR A 644 27.51 -10.98 9.50
C THR A 644 27.63 -12.48 9.70
N LEU A 645 28.72 -13.07 9.20
CA LEU A 645 29.03 -14.48 9.40
C LEU A 645 30.09 -14.59 10.50
N LYS A 646 29.80 -15.38 11.53
CA LYS A 646 30.68 -15.61 12.69
C LYS A 646 31.46 -16.91 12.55
N ASP A 647 32.52 -17.03 13.33
CA ASP A 647 33.38 -18.22 13.43
C ASP A 647 33.90 -18.76 12.07
N THR A 648 34.24 -17.85 11.15
CA THR A 648 34.67 -18.16 9.77
C THR A 648 35.91 -17.35 9.37
N SER A 649 36.56 -17.73 8.26
CA SER A 649 37.63 -16.92 7.66
C SER A 649 37.09 -16.07 6.51
N LEU A 650 37.82 -15.01 6.17
CA LEU A 650 37.52 -14.17 5.02
C LEU A 650 37.39 -15.00 3.73
N GLU A 651 38.39 -15.82 3.41
CA GLU A 651 38.42 -16.70 2.23
C GLU A 651 37.22 -17.67 2.15
N LYS A 652 36.84 -18.28 3.29
CA LYS A 652 35.67 -19.19 3.34
C LYS A 652 34.37 -18.43 3.11
N THR A 653 34.27 -17.22 3.65
CA THR A 653 33.10 -16.36 3.51
C THR A 653 32.94 -15.86 2.08
N GLU A 654 34.02 -15.35 1.49
CA GLU A 654 34.09 -14.97 0.09
C GLU A 654 33.62 -16.11 -0.80
N THR A 655 34.20 -17.30 -0.65
CA THR A 655 33.84 -18.48 -1.45
C THR A 655 32.35 -18.80 -1.37
N LYS A 656 31.82 -18.88 -0.14
CA LYS A 656 30.42 -19.26 0.11
C LYS A 656 29.43 -18.23 -0.43
N VAL A 657 29.68 -16.94 -0.16
CA VAL A 657 28.80 -15.85 -0.59
C VAL A 657 28.87 -15.67 -2.10
N LEU A 658 30.08 -15.61 -2.69
CA LEU A 658 30.24 -15.43 -4.13
C LEU A 658 29.64 -16.59 -4.93
N GLN A 659 29.78 -17.83 -4.47
CA GLN A 659 29.11 -18.97 -5.11
C GLN A 659 27.59 -18.78 -5.15
N TYR A 660 26.99 -18.40 -4.01
CA TYR A 660 25.54 -18.19 -3.92
C TYR A 660 25.05 -17.06 -4.85
N VAL A 661 25.83 -15.98 -4.97
CA VAL A 661 25.50 -14.84 -5.83
C VAL A 661 25.67 -15.19 -7.32
N ARG A 662 26.74 -15.92 -7.68
CA ARG A 662 26.99 -16.36 -9.07
C ARG A 662 25.85 -17.18 -9.65
N GLU A 663 25.22 -18.03 -8.84
CA GLU A 663 24.10 -18.86 -9.26
C GLU A 663 22.81 -18.04 -9.55
N ARG A 664 22.73 -16.80 -9.06
CA ARG A 664 21.52 -15.95 -9.14
C ARG A 664 21.66 -14.78 -10.09
N ILE A 665 22.88 -14.27 -10.29
CA ILE A 665 23.12 -13.27 -11.33
C ILE A 665 23.03 -13.97 -12.68
N SER A 666 21.88 -13.79 -13.33
CA SER A 666 21.65 -14.30 -14.69
C SER A 666 22.65 -13.64 -15.66
N LEU A 667 23.37 -14.48 -16.43
CA LEU A 667 24.26 -14.04 -17.51
C LEU A 667 23.54 -13.17 -18.54
#